data_AF-A0A8C4M4F0-F1
#
_entry.id   AF-A0A8C4M4F0-F1
#
_cell.length_a   1.000
_cell.length_b   1.000
_cell.length_c   1.000
_cell.angle_alpha   90.00
_cell.angle_beta   90.00
_cell.angle_gamma   90.00
#
_symmetry.space_group_name_H-M   'P 1'
#
loop_
_entity.id
_entity.type
_entity.pdbx_description
1 polymer ?
#
loop_
_entity_poly.entity_id
_entity_poly.type
_entity_poly.pdbx_seq_one_letter_code
_entity_poly.pdbx_strand_id
1 'polypeptide(L)'
;MDAAGKEEISVEDEAVDKNIFKDCSNIAFYRRQKQQLSRKSMYRALLDSVTADRDSTRFQIINEATKAPLLAEVYGIEGNIFRLKINEESPLKPRYEVPDVLTSKLSTVRLTSCSGDSGSLVLADGKGDLKCHITANPFKVDLVSEEEVVMSINSLGQLYFEHLQIRLKQRATKENEEDASVDTSQENQEDLGLWEEKFGKFVDVKVNGPASIGLDFSLHGFEHLYGIPQHAESHQLKNTGDGDAYRLYNLDVYGYKIHDKMGIYGSVPYLLAHKLGRTLGIFWLNASETLVEINTEPEVKYTLTQTGPAAAKQKVTSRTDVHWMSESGIIDVFLLTGPTPSDVFKQYSHLTGTQALPPLFSLGYHQCRWNYEDEQDVKAVDAGFDEHDIPYDVMWLDIEHTEGKRYFTWDKKRFPNPKRMQELLRSKKRKLVVISDPHIKVDLDYSVYAKAKEQGFFVRNHEGGDFEGVCWPGLSSYLDFTNPKVREWYSGLFAFSAYQGSTDILYVWNDMNEPSVFRGPELTMQKNAIHHGNWEHRELHNIYGFYHQMATAEGLIQRSKGKERPFVLTRSFFAGSQKYGAVWTGDNTAEWSYLKISIPMLLTLSVTGISFCGADVGGFIGNPDAELLVRWYQAGAYQPFFRGHATMDTKRREPWLFGEEHTRLIREAIRQRYTLLPYWYSLFYHAHVASEPVMRPLWIEFPDALEAFGVEDEYMLGSALLVHPVTEPKATVVDVFLPGSNEFWRQKSEIKVSAGLVPSGVSEGESVPCLSPSFWWLPAVLGVPWSGMTLRHLLVGKEHVL
;
A
#
# COMPACT_ATOMS: atom_id res chain seq x y z
N MET A 1 28.29 -23.66 37.07
CA MET A 1 26.84 -23.51 37.23
C MET A 1 26.61 -22.03 37.31
N ASP A 2 26.06 -21.45 36.25
CA ASP A 2 25.20 -20.28 36.33
C ASP A 2 24.44 -20.24 35.00
N ALA A 3 23.17 -20.59 35.12
CA ALA A 3 22.21 -20.58 34.03
C ALA A 3 21.87 -19.12 33.73
N ALA A 4 22.48 -18.56 32.68
CA ALA A 4 21.93 -17.39 32.04
C ALA A 4 20.58 -17.79 31.44
N GLY A 5 19.50 -17.33 32.08
CA GLY A 5 18.13 -17.54 31.61
C GLY A 5 18.02 -17.09 30.16
N LYS A 6 17.61 -18.01 29.29
CA LYS A 6 17.04 -17.64 27.99
C LYS A 6 15.69 -17.01 28.30
N GLU A 7 15.62 -15.69 28.30
CA GLU A 7 14.33 -15.02 28.10
C GLU A 7 13.85 -15.43 26.70
N GLU A 8 12.83 -16.29 26.64
CA GLU A 8 12.04 -16.47 25.44
C GLU A 8 11.38 -15.12 25.13
N ILE A 9 11.64 -14.59 23.94
CA ILE A 9 10.99 -13.37 23.45
C ILE A 9 9.58 -13.79 23.07
N SER A 10 8.60 -13.63 23.98
CA SER A 10 7.18 -13.79 23.66
C SER A 10 6.64 -12.48 23.11
N VAL A 11 6.10 -12.52 21.89
CA VAL A 11 5.47 -11.37 21.21
C VAL A 11 4.02 -11.16 21.71
N GLU A 12 3.53 -12.05 22.57
CA GLU A 12 2.11 -12.14 22.91
C GLU A 12 1.62 -11.17 23.99
N ASP A 13 2.52 -10.49 24.71
CA ASP A 13 2.12 -9.50 25.72
C ASP A 13 1.91 -8.09 25.14
N GLU A 14 2.10 -7.90 23.82
CA GLU A 14 1.90 -6.61 23.16
C GLU A 14 0.49 -6.50 22.55
N ALA A 15 -0.54 -6.47 23.41
CA ALA A 15 -1.74 -5.73 23.02
C ALA A 15 -1.28 -4.31 22.67
N VAL A 16 -1.47 -3.85 21.42
CA VAL A 16 -0.92 -2.58 20.87
C VAL A 16 -0.80 -1.51 21.95
N ASP A 17 0.37 -1.43 22.61
CA ASP A 17 0.59 -0.42 23.62
C ASP A 17 0.75 0.87 22.82
N LYS A 18 -0.24 1.76 22.95
CA LYS A 18 -0.27 3.05 22.24
C LYS A 18 0.99 3.88 22.47
N ASN A 19 1.77 3.57 23.51
CA ASN A 19 3.03 4.25 23.79
C ASN A 19 4.20 3.81 22.88
N ILE A 20 4.05 2.74 22.09
CA ILE A 20 5.09 2.23 21.19
C ILE A 20 5.12 3.01 19.87
N PHE A 21 3.97 3.47 19.38
CA PHE A 21 3.85 4.16 18.09
C PHE A 21 3.58 5.65 18.29
N LYS A 22 4.16 6.49 17.43
CA LYS A 22 3.90 7.93 17.47
C LYS A 22 2.51 8.24 16.94
N ASP A 23 1.74 9.00 17.72
CA ASP A 23 0.65 9.82 17.17
C ASP A 23 1.20 11.07 16.45
N CYS A 24 0.34 11.82 15.75
CA CYS A 24 0.77 13.01 15.02
C CYS A 24 1.41 14.06 15.94
N SER A 25 0.94 14.17 17.19
CA SER A 25 1.49 15.12 18.16
C SER A 25 2.93 14.80 18.55
N ASN A 26 3.37 13.54 18.44
CA ASN A 26 4.73 13.11 18.71
C ASN A 26 5.68 13.27 17.51
N ILE A 27 5.17 13.53 16.31
CA ILE A 27 5.98 13.68 15.09
C ILE A 27 6.47 15.13 14.93
N ALA A 28 7.78 15.34 15.07
CA ALA A 28 8.34 16.70 15.12
C ALA A 28 8.11 17.50 13.82
N PHE A 29 8.32 16.90 12.64
CA PHE A 29 8.14 17.63 11.38
C PHE A 29 6.69 18.04 11.16
N TYR A 30 5.74 17.18 11.52
CA TYR A 30 4.32 17.50 11.49
C TYR A 30 3.99 18.72 12.36
N ARG A 31 4.41 18.71 13.63
CA ARG A 31 4.21 19.85 14.54
C ARG A 31 4.75 21.15 13.94
N ARG A 32 5.95 21.12 13.35
CA ARG A 32 6.57 22.30 12.71
C ARG A 32 5.75 22.82 11.53
N GLN A 33 5.29 21.93 10.65
CA GLN A 33 4.46 22.33 9.51
C GLN A 33 3.13 22.94 9.99
N LYS A 34 2.44 22.29 10.94
CA LYS A 34 1.17 22.78 11.51
C LYS A 34 1.30 24.18 12.13
N GLN A 35 2.39 24.47 12.85
CA GLN A 35 2.62 25.81 13.42
C GLN A 35 2.72 26.90 12.34
N GLN A 36 3.24 26.59 11.16
CA GLN A 36 3.37 27.55 10.05
C GLN A 36 2.10 27.75 9.21
N LEU A 37 1.17 26.78 9.19
CA LEU A 37 -0.08 26.86 8.41
C LEU A 37 -0.99 28.06 8.78
N SER A 38 -0.76 28.67 9.94
CA SER A 38 -1.47 29.88 10.39
C SER A 38 -1.02 31.18 9.69
N ARG A 39 0.02 31.13 8.84
CA ARG A 39 0.64 32.30 8.20
C ARG A 39 0.30 32.35 6.71
N LYS A 40 0.17 33.57 6.16
CA LYS A 40 -0.03 33.79 4.72
C LYS A 40 1.15 33.21 3.93
N SER A 41 0.89 32.56 2.79
CA SER A 41 1.95 31.99 1.94
C SER A 41 3.04 33.02 1.64
N MET A 42 4.29 32.61 1.82
CA MET A 42 5.47 33.46 1.61
C MET A 42 6.22 33.09 0.32
N TYR A 43 5.69 32.17 -0.49
CA TYR A 43 6.36 31.71 -1.70
C TYR A 43 5.86 32.46 -2.92
N ARG A 44 6.81 32.88 -3.77
CA ARG A 44 6.55 33.56 -5.04
C ARG A 44 7.35 32.89 -6.16
N ALA A 45 6.71 32.64 -7.31
CA ALA A 45 7.44 32.23 -8.50
C ALA A 45 8.05 33.44 -9.23
N LEU A 46 9.27 33.28 -9.72
CA LEU A 46 10.00 34.27 -10.49
C LEU A 46 9.82 33.96 -11.98
N LEU A 47 8.76 34.52 -12.60
CA LEU A 47 8.45 34.22 -14.01
C LEU A 47 9.54 34.68 -15.00
N ASP A 48 10.37 35.65 -14.63
CA ASP A 48 11.52 36.08 -15.44
C ASP A 48 12.65 35.03 -15.49
N SER A 49 12.62 34.04 -14.58
CA SER A 49 13.57 32.91 -14.56
C SER A 49 13.12 31.71 -15.40
N VAL A 50 11.94 31.80 -16.06
CA VAL A 50 11.36 30.69 -16.79
C VAL A 50 12.27 30.27 -17.94
N THR A 51 12.65 29.00 -17.95
CA THR A 51 13.37 28.35 -19.03
C THR A 51 12.60 27.11 -19.46
N ALA A 52 12.37 26.94 -20.75
CA ALA A 52 11.69 25.78 -21.30
C ALA A 52 12.64 25.02 -22.23
N ASP A 53 12.80 23.73 -21.98
CA ASP A 53 13.49 22.82 -22.90
C ASP A 53 12.46 21.94 -23.64
N ARG A 54 12.90 20.81 -24.21
CA ARG A 54 11.99 19.91 -24.94
C ARG A 54 11.10 19.10 -24.00
N ASP A 55 11.56 18.88 -22.77
CA ASP A 55 11.02 17.88 -21.84
C ASP A 55 10.27 18.53 -20.67
N SER A 56 10.69 19.74 -20.28
CA SER A 56 10.22 20.42 -19.08
C SER A 56 10.25 21.95 -19.20
N THR A 57 9.47 22.58 -18.34
CA THR A 57 9.56 24.02 -18.05
C THR A 57 10.04 24.21 -16.61
N ARG A 58 11.09 25.01 -16.42
CA ARG A 58 11.71 25.29 -15.14
C ARG A 58 11.57 26.74 -14.75
N PHE A 59 11.41 27.01 -13.45
CA PHE A 59 11.41 28.36 -12.91
C PHE A 59 11.78 28.34 -11.42
N GLN A 60 12.29 29.46 -10.91
CA GLN A 60 12.61 29.62 -9.50
C GLN A 60 11.36 29.98 -8.68
N ILE A 61 11.27 29.43 -7.48
CA ILE A 61 10.35 29.86 -6.42
C ILE A 61 11.20 30.41 -5.29
N ILE A 62 10.88 31.61 -4.80
CA ILE A 62 11.58 32.22 -3.67
C ILE A 62 10.65 32.32 -2.45
N ASN A 63 11.16 31.95 -1.29
CA ASN A 63 10.53 32.28 -0.02
C ASN A 63 10.87 33.72 0.36
N GLU A 64 9.88 34.59 0.51
CA GLU A 64 10.10 36.01 0.77
C GLU A 64 10.74 36.30 2.13
N ALA A 65 10.63 35.39 3.10
CA ALA A 65 11.24 35.55 4.42
C ALA A 65 12.70 35.06 4.45
N THR A 66 12.98 33.86 3.94
CA THR A 66 14.34 33.27 4.00
C THR A 66 15.21 33.67 2.81
N LYS A 67 14.61 34.16 1.72
CA LYS A 67 15.26 34.45 0.43
C LYS A 67 15.97 33.26 -0.21
N ALA A 68 15.72 32.04 0.27
CA ALA A 68 16.31 30.84 -0.28
C ALA A 68 15.55 30.42 -1.56
N PRO A 69 16.25 30.19 -2.68
CA PRO A 69 15.63 29.80 -3.94
C PRO A 69 15.38 28.28 -4.00
N LEU A 70 14.20 27.93 -4.49
CA LEU A 70 13.82 26.59 -4.92
C LEU A 70 13.74 26.56 -6.44
N LEU A 71 14.03 25.41 -7.03
CA LEU A 71 13.82 25.12 -8.43
C LEU A 71 12.54 24.30 -8.59
N ALA A 72 11.60 24.81 -9.37
CA ALA A 72 10.41 24.07 -9.79
C ALA A 72 10.58 23.60 -11.24
N GLU A 73 10.18 22.36 -11.51
CA GLU A 73 10.20 21.76 -12.83
C GLU A 73 8.83 21.15 -13.15
N VAL A 74 8.23 21.57 -14.25
CA VAL A 74 6.92 21.09 -14.73
C VAL A 74 7.13 20.28 -16.00
N TYR A 75 6.64 19.05 -15.99
CA TYR A 75 6.70 18.13 -17.12
C TYR A 75 5.29 17.78 -17.58
N GLY A 76 5.09 17.75 -18.90
CA GLY A 76 4.00 17.01 -19.52
C GLY A 76 4.48 15.59 -19.78
N ILE A 77 3.68 14.59 -19.45
CA ILE A 77 3.96 13.16 -19.68
C ILE A 77 2.82 12.58 -20.52
N GLU A 78 3.17 11.68 -21.43
CA GLU A 78 2.21 10.98 -22.29
C GLU A 78 1.09 10.32 -21.46
N GLY A 79 -0.13 10.32 -22.01
CA GLY A 79 -1.31 9.81 -21.31
C GLY A 79 -2.01 10.83 -20.41
N ASN A 80 -1.83 12.14 -20.63
CA ASN A 80 -2.44 13.22 -19.85
C ASN A 80 -1.99 13.25 -18.38
N ILE A 81 -0.68 13.14 -18.16
CA ILE A 81 -0.06 13.19 -16.83
C ILE A 81 0.76 14.47 -16.72
N PHE A 82 0.61 15.19 -15.62
CA PHE A 82 1.52 16.29 -15.27
C PHE A 82 2.45 15.83 -14.15
N ARG A 83 3.71 16.25 -14.18
CA ARG A 83 4.62 16.08 -13.06
C ARG A 83 5.15 17.42 -12.61
N LEU A 84 5.11 17.68 -11.31
CA LEU A 84 5.70 18.85 -10.68
C LEU A 84 6.79 18.35 -9.72
N LYS A 85 8.03 18.80 -9.96
CA LYS A 85 9.13 18.65 -9.01
C LYS A 85 9.45 20.00 -8.38
N ILE A 86 9.67 20.04 -7.07
CA ILE A 86 10.23 21.20 -6.37
C ILE A 86 11.40 20.72 -5.50
N ASN A 87 12.56 21.33 -5.71
CA ASN A 87 13.78 21.01 -4.98
C ASN A 87 14.54 22.30 -4.63
N GLU A 88 15.53 22.22 -3.75
CA GLU A 88 16.46 23.32 -3.54
C GLU A 88 17.29 23.55 -4.80
N GLU A 89 17.49 24.82 -5.18
CA GLU A 89 18.32 25.13 -6.35
C GLU A 89 19.80 24.83 -6.10
N SER A 90 20.27 24.99 -4.86
CA SER A 90 21.66 24.75 -4.47
C SER A 90 21.72 24.15 -3.05
N PRO A 91 21.35 22.87 -2.89
CA PRO A 91 21.33 22.24 -1.57
C PRO A 91 22.74 21.94 -1.07
N LEU A 92 22.90 21.87 0.27
CA LEU A 92 24.16 21.48 0.92
C LEU A 92 24.63 20.07 0.52
N LYS A 93 23.68 19.16 0.33
CA LYS A 93 23.85 17.83 -0.24
C LYS A 93 22.61 17.49 -1.08
N PRO A 94 22.68 16.60 -2.08
CA PRO A 94 21.48 16.18 -2.81
C PRO A 94 20.36 15.73 -1.85
N ARG A 95 19.11 16.04 -2.20
CA ARG A 95 17.93 15.48 -1.55
C ARG A 95 17.56 14.16 -2.18
N TYR A 96 16.93 13.29 -1.41
CA TYR A 96 16.54 11.97 -1.88
C TYR A 96 15.47 12.08 -2.97
N GLU A 97 15.73 11.45 -4.11
CA GLU A 97 14.75 11.20 -5.16
C GLU A 97 14.53 9.69 -5.24
N VAL A 98 13.27 9.26 -5.23
CA VAL A 98 12.93 7.83 -5.12
C VAL A 98 13.32 7.08 -6.42
N PRO A 99 14.26 6.12 -6.36
CA PRO A 99 14.66 5.33 -7.52
C PRO A 99 13.79 4.08 -7.70
N ASP A 100 13.93 3.42 -8.86
CA ASP A 100 13.40 2.07 -9.20
C ASP A 100 11.85 1.86 -9.16
N VAL A 101 11.10 2.83 -8.62
CA VAL A 101 9.62 2.85 -8.63
C VAL A 101 9.09 3.15 -10.02
N LEU A 102 9.56 4.25 -10.62
CA LEU A 102 9.16 4.66 -11.96
C LEU A 102 9.69 3.68 -13.00
N THR A 103 8.87 3.40 -14.02
CA THR A 103 9.32 2.67 -15.20
C THR A 103 10.38 3.49 -15.93
N SER A 104 11.40 2.82 -16.50
CA SER A 104 12.62 3.47 -16.97
C SER A 104 12.47 4.38 -18.21
N LYS A 105 11.25 4.50 -18.78
CA LYS A 105 11.01 5.30 -19.98
C LYS A 105 9.69 6.08 -19.87
N LEU A 106 9.76 7.28 -19.30
CA LEU A 106 8.66 8.25 -19.38
C LEU A 106 8.77 9.04 -20.70
N SER A 107 7.72 8.99 -21.51
CA SER A 107 7.61 9.84 -22.70
C SER A 107 7.15 11.23 -22.30
N THR A 108 7.99 12.24 -22.50
CA THR A 108 7.65 13.64 -22.23
C THR A 108 6.83 14.23 -23.39
N VAL A 109 5.91 15.10 -23.03
CA VAL A 109 5.12 15.93 -23.95
C VAL A 109 5.55 17.37 -23.74
N ARG A 110 5.95 18.02 -24.84
CA ARG A 110 6.35 19.42 -24.80
C ARG A 110 5.17 20.30 -24.40
N LEU A 111 5.32 21.02 -23.29
CA LEU A 111 4.39 22.06 -22.87
C LEU A 111 4.76 23.38 -23.54
N THR A 112 3.80 24.03 -24.19
CA THR A 112 4.00 25.34 -24.82
C THR A 112 3.43 26.45 -23.94
N SER A 113 4.20 27.52 -23.79
CA SER A 113 3.72 28.74 -23.16
C SER A 113 2.67 29.40 -24.05
N CYS A 114 1.49 29.64 -23.49
CA CYS A 114 0.41 30.42 -24.09
C CYS A 114 0.37 31.82 -23.48
N SER A 115 -0.28 32.78 -24.15
CA SER A 115 -0.40 34.16 -23.68
C SER A 115 -0.97 34.24 -22.26
N GLY A 116 -0.13 34.56 -21.29
CA GLY A 116 -0.50 34.92 -19.92
C GLY A 116 -0.46 36.44 -19.70
N ASP A 117 -1.14 36.91 -18.66
CA ASP A 117 -1.08 38.31 -18.22
C ASP A 117 0.24 38.57 -17.45
N SER A 118 0.55 39.84 -17.19
CA SER A 118 1.67 40.21 -16.31
C SER A 118 1.47 39.61 -14.91
N GLY A 119 2.16 38.51 -14.60
CA GLY A 119 2.07 37.80 -13.32
C GLY A 119 1.54 36.36 -13.39
N SER A 120 1.22 35.84 -14.58
CA SER A 120 0.87 34.44 -14.78
C SER A 120 1.59 33.80 -15.97
N LEU A 121 1.81 32.49 -15.89
CA LEU A 121 2.34 31.66 -16.97
C LEU A 121 1.37 30.52 -17.24
N VAL A 122 0.91 30.38 -18.49
CA VAL A 122 0.04 29.27 -18.90
C VAL A 122 0.84 28.29 -19.73
N LEU A 123 0.90 27.04 -19.29
CA LEU A 123 1.52 25.92 -20.00
C LEU A 123 0.41 24.99 -20.50
N ALA A 124 0.39 24.68 -21.78
CA ALA A 124 -0.59 23.78 -22.38
C ALA A 124 0.09 22.61 -23.09
N ASP A 125 -0.59 21.47 -23.13
CA ASP A 125 -0.20 20.35 -23.98
C ASP A 125 -0.47 20.66 -25.47
N GLY A 126 0.01 19.79 -26.37
CA GLY A 126 -0.14 20.01 -27.82
C GLY A 126 -1.59 20.03 -28.34
N LYS A 127 -2.55 19.54 -27.55
CA LYS A 127 -4.00 19.58 -27.88
C LYS A 127 -4.69 20.81 -27.31
N GLY A 128 -4.20 21.35 -26.20
CA GLY A 128 -4.73 22.53 -25.52
C GLY A 128 -5.89 22.25 -24.56
N ASP A 129 -6.29 20.98 -24.41
CA ASP A 129 -7.42 20.55 -23.59
C ASP A 129 -7.09 20.59 -22.10
N LEU A 130 -5.81 20.42 -21.76
CA LEU A 130 -5.27 20.51 -20.40
C LEU A 130 -4.25 21.63 -20.30
N LYS A 131 -4.49 22.56 -19.37
CA LYS A 131 -3.65 23.72 -19.12
C LYS A 131 -3.20 23.76 -17.66
N CYS A 132 -1.95 24.14 -17.46
CA CYS A 132 -1.35 24.41 -16.17
C CYS A 132 -1.14 25.92 -16.05
N HIS A 133 -1.94 26.57 -15.21
CA HIS A 133 -1.91 28.00 -14.97
C HIS A 133 -1.09 28.28 -13.71
N ILE A 134 0.08 28.90 -13.87
CA ILE A 134 1.01 29.21 -12.80
C ILE A 134 0.83 30.69 -12.44
N THR A 135 0.35 30.96 -11.23
CA THR A 135 0.25 32.30 -10.65
C THR A 135 1.52 32.60 -9.86
N ALA A 136 2.10 33.80 -10.08
CA ALA A 136 3.39 34.14 -9.49
C ALA A 136 3.33 34.46 -7.98
N ASN A 137 2.38 35.31 -7.55
CA ASN A 137 2.35 35.83 -6.18
C ASN A 137 0.92 35.93 -5.59
N PRO A 138 0.57 35.10 -4.60
CA PRO A 138 1.37 33.97 -4.10
C PRO A 138 1.55 32.89 -5.17
N PHE A 139 2.60 32.08 -5.04
CA PHE A 139 2.83 30.95 -5.94
C PHE A 139 1.65 29.98 -5.86
N LYS A 140 1.03 29.67 -7.00
CA LYS A 140 -0.09 28.73 -7.10
C LYS A 140 -0.10 28.11 -8.49
N VAL A 141 -0.52 26.85 -8.59
CA VAL A 141 -0.71 26.17 -9.88
C VAL A 141 -2.15 25.69 -9.99
N ASP A 142 -2.86 26.06 -11.05
CA ASP A 142 -4.20 25.57 -11.36
C ASP A 142 -4.15 24.64 -12.56
N LEU A 143 -4.67 23.42 -12.43
CA LEU A 143 -4.94 22.53 -13.55
C LEU A 143 -6.33 22.82 -14.09
N VAL A 144 -6.39 23.22 -15.35
CA VAL A 144 -7.61 23.60 -16.05
C VAL A 144 -7.87 22.58 -17.15
N SER A 145 -9.09 22.05 -17.18
CA SER A 145 -9.58 21.13 -18.21
C SER A 145 -10.92 21.64 -18.71
N GLU A 146 -11.06 21.82 -20.03
CA GLU A 146 -12.30 22.34 -20.65
C GLU A 146 -12.82 23.64 -19.99
N GLU A 147 -11.91 24.55 -19.62
CA GLU A 147 -12.19 25.81 -18.91
C GLU A 147 -12.62 25.70 -17.43
N GLU A 148 -12.70 24.49 -16.86
CA GLU A 148 -12.91 24.25 -15.41
C GLU A 148 -11.57 24.02 -14.70
N VAL A 149 -11.35 24.69 -13.56
CA VAL A 149 -10.25 24.36 -12.65
C VAL A 149 -10.59 23.07 -11.92
N VAL A 150 -9.90 21.98 -12.23
CA VAL A 150 -10.17 20.66 -11.62
C VAL A 150 -9.42 20.46 -10.32
N MET A 151 -8.23 21.05 -10.23
CA MET A 151 -7.33 20.92 -9.10
C MET A 151 -6.48 22.18 -9.00
N SER A 152 -6.31 22.68 -7.78
CA SER A 152 -5.33 23.73 -7.46
C SER A 152 -4.24 23.15 -6.58
N ILE A 153 -3.00 23.59 -6.79
CA ILE A 153 -1.82 23.26 -5.99
C ILE A 153 -1.36 24.53 -5.29
N ASN A 154 -1.07 24.43 -4.00
CA ASN A 154 -0.70 25.54 -3.15
C ASN A 154 -1.76 26.67 -3.10
N SER A 155 -3.04 26.32 -3.24
CA SER A 155 -4.17 27.28 -3.15
C SER A 155 -4.37 27.79 -1.73
N LEU A 156 -4.08 26.96 -0.74
CA LEU A 156 -4.10 27.32 0.68
C LEU A 156 -2.78 27.92 1.15
N GLY A 157 -1.75 27.91 0.29
CA GLY A 157 -0.47 28.53 0.58
C GLY A 157 0.42 27.71 1.51
N GLN A 158 0.20 26.39 1.58
CA GLN A 158 0.83 25.45 2.51
C GLN A 158 2.08 24.77 1.93
N LEU A 159 2.58 25.22 0.78
CA LEU A 159 3.93 24.88 0.32
C LEU A 159 4.90 25.13 1.47
N TYR A 160 5.56 24.07 1.91
CA TYR A 160 6.51 24.09 3.01
C TYR A 160 7.78 23.37 2.58
N PHE A 161 8.93 23.96 2.88
CA PHE A 161 10.22 23.44 2.46
C PHE A 161 11.30 23.84 3.46
N GLU A 162 11.74 22.90 4.29
CA GLU A 162 12.85 23.12 5.23
C GLU A 162 14.18 22.92 4.52
N HIS A 163 14.94 23.99 4.29
CA HIS A 163 16.28 23.89 3.70
C HIS A 163 17.25 23.13 4.60
N LEU A 164 18.15 22.35 4.00
CA LEU A 164 19.19 21.67 4.75
C LEU A 164 20.11 22.68 5.44
N GLN A 165 20.51 22.39 6.68
CA GLN A 165 21.32 23.28 7.51
C GLN A 165 22.52 22.56 8.11
N ILE A 166 23.61 23.29 8.34
CA ILE A 166 24.75 22.80 9.12
C ILE A 166 24.58 23.30 10.56
N ARG A 167 24.67 22.40 11.54
CA ARG A 167 24.66 22.79 12.96
C ARG A 167 25.90 23.64 13.24
N LEU A 168 25.70 24.93 13.50
CA LEU A 168 26.77 25.82 13.98
C LEU A 168 27.15 25.37 15.40
N LYS A 169 28.27 24.66 15.55
CA LYS A 169 28.88 24.47 16.88
C LYS A 169 29.26 25.86 17.37
N GLN A 170 28.53 26.41 18.34
CA GLN A 170 28.97 27.60 19.06
C GLN A 170 30.38 27.31 19.59
N ARG A 171 31.38 28.04 19.09
CA ARG A 171 32.73 28.03 19.65
C ARG A 171 32.59 28.55 21.09
N ALA A 172 32.62 27.64 22.06
CA ALA A 172 32.91 28.00 23.43
C ALA A 172 34.36 28.51 23.48
N THR A 173 34.55 29.81 23.23
CA THR A 173 35.68 30.52 23.83
C THR A 173 35.41 30.54 25.32
N LYS A 174 36.13 29.69 26.05
CA LYS A 174 36.33 29.84 27.49
C LYS A 174 36.95 31.21 27.72
N GLU A 175 36.14 32.19 28.07
CA GLU A 175 36.50 33.32 28.92
C GLU A 175 35.22 34.07 29.29
N ASN A 176 34.97 34.12 30.60
CA ASN A 176 33.86 34.78 31.32
C ASN A 176 32.62 33.91 31.59
N GLU A 177 32.79 32.97 32.51
CA GLU A 177 31.71 32.58 33.43
C GLU A 177 31.43 33.76 34.36
N GLU A 178 30.33 34.47 34.12
CA GLU A 178 29.45 35.15 35.08
C GLU A 178 28.45 35.97 34.24
N ASP A 179 27.18 35.56 34.27
CA ASP A 179 26.00 36.04 33.50
C ASP A 179 25.62 35.22 32.26
N ALA A 180 25.04 34.04 32.49
CA ALA A 180 24.21 33.35 31.50
C ALA A 180 22.77 33.28 32.00
N SER A 181 21.95 34.24 31.57
CA SER A 181 20.50 34.07 31.52
C SER A 181 20.19 32.80 30.73
N VAL A 182 19.35 31.91 31.28
CA VAL A 182 18.85 30.72 30.59
C VAL A 182 18.25 31.16 29.24
N ASP A 183 18.88 30.76 28.16
CA ASP A 183 18.59 31.24 26.81
C ASP A 183 17.32 30.57 26.29
N THR A 184 16.19 31.26 26.41
CA THR A 184 14.86 30.88 25.86
C THR A 184 14.86 30.47 24.37
N SER A 185 15.95 30.70 23.62
CA SER A 185 16.09 30.23 22.24
C SER A 185 16.47 28.74 22.13
N GLN A 186 17.17 28.15 23.11
CA GLN A 186 17.52 26.73 23.11
C GLN A 186 16.33 25.84 23.48
N GLU A 187 15.53 26.23 24.48
CA GLU A 187 14.31 25.50 24.87
C GLU A 187 13.30 25.39 23.71
N ASN A 188 13.16 26.47 22.91
CA ASN A 188 12.32 26.46 21.71
C ASN A 188 12.85 25.54 20.59
N GLN A 189 14.16 25.29 20.49
CA GLN A 189 14.72 24.41 19.46
C GLN A 189 14.55 22.91 19.80
N GLU A 190 14.64 22.57 21.08
CA GLU A 190 14.40 21.20 21.56
C GLU A 190 12.92 20.80 21.42
N ASP A 191 11.99 21.69 21.75
CA ASP A 191 10.55 21.45 21.62
C ASP A 191 10.10 21.23 20.14
N LEU A 192 10.74 21.95 19.22
CA LEU A 192 10.52 21.82 17.77
C LEU A 192 11.21 20.61 17.14
N GLY A 193 12.07 19.89 17.87
CA GLY A 193 12.78 18.70 17.40
C GLY A 193 13.62 18.94 16.13
N LEU A 194 14.27 20.10 16.03
CA LEU A 194 14.98 20.52 14.82
C LEU A 194 16.23 19.67 14.54
N TRP A 195 16.99 19.36 15.57
CA TRP A 195 18.28 18.65 15.47
C TRP A 195 18.25 17.29 16.13
N GLU A 196 17.48 17.15 17.20
CA GLU A 196 17.36 15.94 17.99
C GLU A 196 15.88 15.75 18.32
N GLU A 197 15.38 14.53 18.19
CA GLU A 197 14.01 14.17 18.55
C GLU A 197 14.03 12.96 19.46
N LYS A 198 13.37 13.07 20.62
CA LYS A 198 13.29 11.99 21.60
C LYS A 198 11.94 11.28 21.45
N PHE A 199 11.98 9.95 21.42
CA PHE A 199 10.79 9.12 21.48
C PHE A 199 11.05 7.89 22.36
N GLY A 200 10.37 7.83 23.50
CA GLY A 200 10.71 6.88 24.57
C GLY A 200 12.18 7.01 24.97
N LYS A 201 12.93 5.92 24.84
CA LYS A 201 14.38 5.86 25.12
C LYS A 201 15.27 6.21 23.92
N PHE A 202 14.68 6.42 22.74
CA PHE A 202 15.44 6.62 21.51
C PHE A 202 15.66 8.12 21.27
N VAL A 203 16.88 8.45 20.85
CA VAL A 203 17.26 9.80 20.44
C VAL A 203 17.61 9.75 18.96
N ASP A 204 16.77 10.37 18.15
CA ASP A 204 17.00 10.55 16.73
C ASP A 204 17.81 11.83 16.50
N VAL A 205 19.05 11.69 16.03
CA VAL A 205 19.93 12.83 15.69
C VAL A 205 19.84 13.12 14.19
N LYS A 206 19.39 14.32 13.84
CA LYS A 206 19.27 14.81 12.47
C LYS A 206 20.54 15.55 12.07
N VAL A 207 21.50 14.85 11.48
CA VAL A 207 22.82 15.41 11.13
C VAL A 207 22.72 16.65 10.24
N ASN A 208 21.71 16.70 9.36
CA ASN A 208 21.49 17.78 8.41
C ASN A 208 20.37 18.74 8.83
N GLY A 209 19.94 18.65 10.10
CA GLY A 209 18.83 19.42 10.64
C GLY A 209 17.48 19.01 10.05
N PRO A 210 16.47 19.88 10.14
CA PRO A 210 15.14 19.61 9.63
C PRO A 210 15.12 19.69 8.10
N ALA A 211 14.39 18.77 7.45
CA ALA A 211 14.40 18.62 5.99
C ALA A 211 13.00 18.36 5.40
N SER A 212 11.94 18.59 6.17
CA SER A 212 10.59 18.23 5.73
C SER A 212 10.08 19.14 4.61
N ILE A 213 9.16 18.56 3.84
CA ILE A 213 8.49 19.19 2.72
C ILE A 213 6.98 19.05 2.90
N GLY A 214 6.22 19.99 2.35
CA GLY A 214 4.76 19.94 2.38
C GLY A 214 4.12 20.66 1.20
N LEU A 215 2.95 20.19 0.77
CA LEU A 215 2.21 20.79 -0.34
C LEU A 215 0.71 20.47 -0.25
N ASP A 216 -0.12 21.50 -0.41
CA ASP A 216 -1.58 21.34 -0.47
C ASP A 216 -2.11 21.24 -1.90
N PHE A 217 -3.21 20.49 -2.01
CA PHE A 217 -4.01 20.31 -3.22
C PHE A 217 -5.48 20.54 -2.90
N SER A 218 -6.13 21.46 -3.60
CA SER A 218 -7.59 21.64 -3.54
C SER A 218 -8.25 20.94 -4.72
N LEU A 219 -9.11 19.96 -4.42
CA LEU A 219 -9.86 19.16 -5.40
C LEU A 219 -11.28 19.73 -5.57
N HIS A 220 -11.53 20.39 -6.70
CA HIS A 220 -12.79 21.13 -6.90
C HIS A 220 -13.93 20.23 -7.40
N GLY A 221 -15.01 20.18 -6.62
CA GLY A 221 -16.19 19.35 -6.83
C GLY A 221 -16.01 17.89 -6.40
N PHE A 222 -14.94 17.54 -5.68
CA PHE A 222 -14.67 16.18 -5.21
C PHE A 222 -14.92 16.05 -3.71
N GLU A 223 -15.67 15.02 -3.34
CA GLU A 223 -15.97 14.63 -1.94
C GLU A 223 -15.55 13.19 -1.62
N HIS A 224 -15.32 12.37 -2.65
CA HIS A 224 -15.02 10.95 -2.51
C HIS A 224 -13.56 10.71 -2.88
N LEU A 225 -12.74 10.45 -1.85
CA LEU A 225 -11.32 10.19 -1.99
C LEU A 225 -11.01 8.75 -1.55
N TYR A 226 -10.04 8.12 -2.21
CA TYR A 226 -9.63 6.73 -1.97
C TYR A 226 -8.12 6.59 -2.08
N GLY A 227 -7.57 5.45 -1.66
CA GLY A 227 -6.16 5.12 -1.85
C GLY A 227 -5.35 5.28 -0.57
N ILE A 228 -4.09 5.69 -0.73
CA ILE A 228 -3.09 5.79 0.35
C ILE A 228 -3.04 4.60 1.32
N PRO A 229 -3.08 3.32 0.86
CA PRO A 229 -2.91 2.19 1.77
C PRO A 229 -1.50 2.23 2.41
N GLN A 230 -1.30 1.60 3.56
CA GLN A 230 -2.19 0.65 4.21
C GLN A 230 -2.72 1.15 5.55
N HIS A 231 -4.05 1.19 5.68
CA HIS A 231 -4.78 1.52 6.91
C HIS A 231 -5.90 0.52 7.10
N ALA A 232 -6.21 0.17 8.34
CA ALA A 232 -7.38 -0.62 8.68
C ALA A 232 -8.60 0.29 8.83
N GLU A 233 -9.00 0.95 7.75
CA GLU A 233 -10.07 1.94 7.71
C GLU A 233 -10.98 1.73 6.49
N SER A 234 -12.08 2.47 6.43
CA SER A 234 -13.00 2.55 5.30
C SER A 234 -12.29 2.81 3.97
N HIS A 235 -12.87 2.29 2.90
CA HIS A 235 -12.34 2.46 1.54
C HIS A 235 -12.35 3.93 1.13
N GLN A 236 -13.47 4.62 1.39
CA GLN A 236 -13.54 6.07 1.27
C GLN A 236 -12.79 6.72 2.44
N LEU A 237 -11.80 7.55 2.12
CA LEU A 237 -10.98 8.26 3.10
C LEU A 237 -11.83 9.24 3.90
N LYS A 238 -11.58 9.29 5.22
CA LYS A 238 -12.27 10.17 6.15
C LYS A 238 -11.59 11.54 6.22
N ASN A 239 -12.36 12.53 6.66
CA ASN A 239 -11.83 13.83 7.04
C ASN A 239 -10.87 13.68 8.24
N THR A 240 -9.84 14.53 8.30
CA THR A 240 -8.82 14.54 9.35
C THR A 240 -8.84 15.83 10.17
N GLY A 241 -9.74 16.77 9.89
CA GLY A 241 -9.80 18.07 10.59
C GLY A 241 -10.09 17.99 12.09
N ASP A 242 -10.67 16.88 12.56
CA ASP A 242 -11.04 16.61 13.95
C ASP A 242 -10.20 15.49 14.61
N GLY A 243 -9.16 14.99 13.94
CA GLY A 243 -8.36 13.88 14.44
C GLY A 243 -6.95 13.81 13.83
N ASP A 244 -6.35 12.61 13.86
CA ASP A 244 -5.05 12.37 13.28
C ASP A 244 -5.08 12.39 11.73
N ALA A 245 -3.95 12.77 11.15
CA ALA A 245 -3.66 12.61 9.72
C ALA A 245 -3.46 11.13 9.38
N TYR A 246 -3.67 10.75 8.11
CA TYR A 246 -3.27 9.44 7.63
C TYR A 246 -1.75 9.34 7.61
N ARG A 247 -1.18 8.29 8.21
CA ARG A 247 0.26 8.08 8.30
C ARG A 247 0.72 6.98 7.35
N LEU A 248 1.73 7.28 6.54
CA LEU A 248 2.42 6.37 5.64
C LEU A 248 3.83 6.16 6.16
N TYR A 249 3.98 5.14 7.00
CA TYR A 249 5.24 4.69 7.56
C TYR A 249 5.10 3.19 7.83
N ASN A 250 5.92 2.38 7.17
CA ASN A 250 5.82 0.92 7.20
C ASN A 250 6.22 0.39 8.59
N LEU A 251 5.27 -0.15 9.33
CA LEU A 251 5.41 -0.54 10.72
C LEU A 251 4.86 -1.94 10.98
N ASP A 252 5.54 -2.65 11.87
CA ASP A 252 5.07 -3.93 12.39
C ASP A 252 4.05 -3.70 13.51
N VAL A 253 2.77 -3.68 13.16
CA VAL A 253 1.67 -3.38 14.08
C VAL A 253 0.87 -4.64 14.36
N TYR A 254 1.43 -5.50 15.21
CA TYR A 254 0.79 -6.76 15.65
C TYR A 254 -0.63 -6.50 16.20
N GLY A 255 -1.63 -7.17 15.65
CA GLY A 255 -3.03 -7.01 16.10
C GLY A 255 -3.56 -5.60 15.94
N TYR A 256 -3.20 -4.93 14.83
CA TYR A 256 -3.54 -3.55 14.54
C TYR A 256 -5.01 -3.20 14.81
N LYS A 257 -5.24 -2.01 15.35
CA LYS A 257 -6.59 -1.50 15.58
C LYS A 257 -7.28 -1.17 14.25
N ILE A 258 -8.59 -1.47 14.18
CA ILE A 258 -9.45 -1.07 13.06
C ILE A 258 -10.06 0.31 13.29
N HIS A 259 -10.48 0.96 12.21
CA HIS A 259 -10.88 2.37 12.15
C HIS A 259 -9.81 3.29 12.75
N ASP A 260 -8.60 3.11 12.23
CA ASP A 260 -7.41 3.83 12.65
C ASP A 260 -6.63 4.33 11.42
N LYS A 261 -6.11 5.55 11.54
CA LYS A 261 -5.36 6.24 10.47
C LYS A 261 -3.84 6.03 10.60
N MET A 262 -3.42 5.29 11.62
CA MET A 262 -2.06 4.82 11.78
C MET A 262 -1.67 3.90 10.62
N GLY A 263 -0.51 4.15 10.02
CA GLY A 263 0.07 3.26 9.02
C GLY A 263 0.43 1.90 9.62
N ILE A 264 0.21 0.84 8.84
CA ILE A 264 0.62 -0.51 9.19
C ILE A 264 1.79 -0.93 8.30
N TYR A 265 1.76 -2.05 7.61
CA TYR A 265 2.96 -2.67 7.05
C TYR A 265 3.49 -2.07 5.73
N GLY A 266 2.62 -1.45 4.93
CA GLY A 266 2.97 -0.95 3.60
C GLY A 266 2.40 0.44 3.31
N SER A 267 2.99 1.12 2.33
CA SER A 267 2.66 2.49 1.96
C SER A 267 2.63 2.69 0.45
N VAL A 268 1.48 3.03 -0.13
CA VAL A 268 1.40 3.49 -1.53
C VAL A 268 0.91 4.94 -1.53
N PRO A 269 1.79 5.94 -1.70
CA PRO A 269 1.43 7.36 -1.60
C PRO A 269 0.69 7.87 -2.84
N TYR A 270 -0.44 7.23 -3.14
CA TYR A 270 -1.28 7.46 -4.30
C TYR A 270 -2.74 7.62 -3.87
N LEU A 271 -3.29 8.79 -4.13
CA LEU A 271 -4.66 9.17 -3.79
C LEU A 271 -5.50 9.31 -5.06
N LEU A 272 -6.72 8.80 -5.02
CA LEU A 272 -7.74 8.90 -6.05
C LEU A 272 -8.83 9.85 -5.57
N ALA A 273 -9.36 10.68 -6.47
CA ALA A 273 -10.53 11.50 -6.21
C ALA A 273 -11.59 11.23 -7.29
N HIS A 274 -12.81 10.94 -6.88
CA HIS A 274 -13.91 10.60 -7.79
C HIS A 274 -15.13 11.52 -7.59
N LYS A 275 -15.72 11.93 -8.71
CA LYS A 275 -17.02 12.59 -8.79
C LYS A 275 -17.74 12.08 -10.05
N LEU A 276 -19.03 12.35 -10.16
CA LEU A 276 -19.79 12.01 -11.38
C LEU A 276 -19.08 12.56 -12.62
N GLY A 277 -18.82 11.67 -13.59
CA GLY A 277 -18.15 12.00 -14.84
C GLY A 277 -16.65 12.30 -14.77
N ARG A 278 -15.99 12.20 -13.60
CA ARG A 278 -14.53 12.46 -13.51
C ARG A 278 -13.83 11.74 -12.35
N THR A 279 -12.66 11.20 -12.66
CA THR A 279 -11.68 10.66 -11.70
C THR A 279 -10.34 11.33 -11.92
N LEU A 280 -9.66 11.67 -10.82
CA LEU A 280 -8.30 12.20 -10.80
C LEU A 280 -7.42 11.35 -9.88
N GLY A 281 -6.11 11.47 -10.05
CA GLY A 281 -5.11 10.87 -9.17
C GLY A 281 -3.99 11.83 -8.79
N ILE A 282 -3.53 11.76 -7.54
CA ILE A 282 -2.34 12.42 -7.03
C ILE A 282 -1.38 11.32 -6.57
N PHE A 283 -0.26 11.15 -7.26
CA PHE A 283 0.81 10.25 -6.86
C PHE A 283 2.00 11.05 -6.33
N TRP A 284 2.18 11.02 -5.02
CA TRP A 284 3.25 11.71 -4.29
C TRP A 284 4.46 10.77 -4.15
N LEU A 285 5.44 10.93 -5.02
CA LEU A 285 6.61 10.04 -5.08
C LEU A 285 7.63 10.41 -3.99
N ASN A 286 7.37 9.99 -2.76
CA ASN A 286 8.27 10.17 -1.62
C ASN A 286 8.30 8.91 -0.73
N ALA A 287 9.51 8.47 -0.36
CA ALA A 287 9.75 7.24 0.38
C ALA A 287 9.99 7.45 1.89
N SER A 288 10.01 8.70 2.35
CA SER A 288 10.11 9.02 3.77
C SER A 288 8.75 8.91 4.48
N GLU A 289 8.77 8.98 5.81
CA GLU A 289 7.55 9.10 6.61
C GLU A 289 6.68 10.23 6.08
N THR A 290 5.43 9.92 5.74
CA THR A 290 4.52 10.86 5.11
C THR A 290 3.19 10.91 5.86
N LEU A 291 2.67 12.11 6.06
CA LEU A 291 1.37 12.38 6.66
C LEU A 291 0.46 13.06 5.65
N VAL A 292 -0.81 12.69 5.64
CA VAL A 292 -1.82 13.23 4.72
C VAL A 292 -3.03 13.72 5.51
N GLU A 293 -3.25 15.03 5.48
CA GLU A 293 -4.48 15.64 5.99
C GLU A 293 -5.50 15.77 4.87
N ILE A 294 -6.77 15.52 5.19
CA ILE A 294 -7.90 15.62 4.28
C ILE A 294 -8.98 16.46 4.95
N ASN A 295 -9.31 17.61 4.37
CA ASN A 295 -10.35 18.49 4.85
C ASN A 295 -11.39 18.71 3.75
N THR A 296 -12.55 18.08 3.88
CA THR A 296 -13.67 18.31 2.98
C THR A 296 -14.51 19.47 3.52
N GLU A 297 -14.55 20.58 2.79
CA GLU A 297 -15.45 21.69 3.08
C GLU A 297 -16.87 21.31 2.65
N PRO A 298 -17.86 21.35 3.57
CA PRO A 298 -19.23 21.01 3.23
C PRO A 298 -19.86 22.08 2.32
N GLU A 299 -20.87 21.66 1.55
CA GLU A 299 -21.68 22.52 0.69
C GLU A 299 -22.28 23.71 1.48
N VAL A 300 -21.79 24.94 1.26
CA VAL A 300 -22.40 26.14 1.87
C VAL A 300 -23.70 26.45 1.13
N LYS A 301 -24.84 26.04 1.69
CA LYS A 301 -26.16 26.52 1.26
C LYS A 301 -26.34 27.97 1.69
N TYR A 302 -26.15 28.93 0.78
CA TYR A 302 -26.61 30.30 1.02
C TYR A 302 -28.12 30.39 0.85
N THR A 303 -28.81 30.83 1.90
CA THR A 303 -30.22 31.22 1.84
C THR A 303 -30.35 32.50 1.02
N LEU A 304 -31.03 32.42 -0.13
CA LEU A 304 -31.37 33.57 -0.96
C LEU A 304 -32.20 34.59 -0.16
N THR A 305 -31.61 35.72 0.21
CA THR A 305 -32.35 36.94 0.53
C THR A 305 -31.98 38.03 -0.46
N GLN A 306 -32.52 37.96 -1.69
CA GLN A 306 -32.91 39.15 -2.44
C GLN A 306 -33.74 38.82 -3.69
N THR A 307 -34.90 39.49 -3.76
CA THR A 307 -35.87 39.49 -4.85
C THR A 307 -35.39 40.37 -6.01
N GLY A 308 -35.18 39.79 -7.20
CA GLY A 308 -34.95 40.53 -8.45
C GLY A 308 -34.67 39.62 -9.66
N PRO A 309 -35.13 39.95 -10.89
CA PRO A 309 -35.09 39.05 -12.05
C PRO A 309 -33.75 39.05 -12.83
N ALA A 310 -32.62 39.01 -12.12
CA ALA A 310 -31.30 38.77 -12.73
C ALA A 310 -30.42 37.98 -11.74
N ALA A 311 -30.75 36.70 -11.54
CA ALA A 311 -29.99 35.80 -10.69
C ALA A 311 -29.13 34.87 -11.55
N ALA A 312 -27.81 35.12 -11.56
CA ALA A 312 -26.82 34.16 -12.05
C ALA A 312 -26.85 32.91 -11.16
N LYS A 313 -26.81 31.72 -11.77
CA LYS A 313 -26.71 30.44 -11.06
C LYS A 313 -25.31 30.33 -10.42
N GLN A 314 -25.17 30.71 -9.15
CA GLN A 314 -24.02 30.28 -8.34
C GLN A 314 -24.30 28.85 -7.86
N LYS A 315 -23.63 27.88 -8.50
CA LYS A 315 -23.63 26.48 -8.07
C LYS A 315 -22.45 26.33 -7.11
N VAL A 316 -22.72 26.26 -5.80
CA VAL A 316 -21.69 25.98 -4.80
C VAL A 316 -21.21 24.55 -5.06
N THR A 317 -19.93 24.37 -5.39
CA THR A 317 -19.30 23.07 -5.61
C THR A 317 -18.47 22.74 -4.38
N SER A 318 -18.65 21.54 -3.82
CA SER A 318 -17.82 21.03 -2.73
C SER A 318 -16.33 21.08 -3.07
N ARG A 319 -15.48 21.16 -2.04
CA ARG A 319 -14.03 21.16 -2.20
C ARG A 319 -13.42 20.26 -1.14
N THR A 320 -12.52 19.39 -1.55
CA THR A 320 -11.68 18.65 -0.61
C THR A 320 -10.23 19.12 -0.74
N ASP A 321 -9.68 19.59 0.37
CA ASP A 321 -8.29 19.99 0.47
C ASP A 321 -7.48 18.83 1.04
N VAL A 322 -6.37 18.51 0.38
CA VAL A 322 -5.44 17.45 0.78
C VAL A 322 -4.06 18.06 1.01
N HIS A 323 -3.47 17.86 2.17
CA HIS A 323 -2.14 18.38 2.50
C HIS A 323 -1.18 17.22 2.78
N TRP A 324 -0.15 17.11 1.95
CA TRP A 324 0.89 16.07 2.05
C TRP A 324 2.09 16.65 2.75
N MET A 325 2.65 15.92 3.72
CA MET A 325 3.83 16.32 4.48
C MET A 325 4.78 15.14 4.60
N SER A 326 6.01 15.27 4.11
CA SER A 326 7.02 14.21 4.18
C SER A 326 8.24 14.70 4.96
N GLU A 327 8.86 13.80 5.73
CA GLU A 327 9.99 14.14 6.60
C GLU A 327 11.24 14.59 5.83
N SER A 328 11.47 14.06 4.62
CA SER A 328 12.64 14.38 3.80
C SER A 328 12.36 14.19 2.30
N GLY A 329 13.41 14.25 1.48
CA GLY A 329 13.34 14.11 0.03
C GLY A 329 12.93 15.41 -0.66
N ILE A 330 12.48 15.27 -1.90
CA ILE A 330 11.95 16.36 -2.74
C ILE A 330 10.43 16.28 -2.84
N ILE A 331 9.81 17.40 -3.23
CA ILE A 331 8.42 17.37 -3.71
C ILE A 331 8.49 16.82 -5.13
N ASP A 332 7.91 15.65 -5.35
CA ASP A 332 7.80 15.02 -6.67
C ASP A 332 6.41 14.42 -6.80
N VAL A 333 5.54 15.10 -7.54
CA VAL A 333 4.13 14.73 -7.63
C VAL A 333 3.71 14.54 -9.08
N PHE A 334 3.01 13.45 -9.33
CA PHE A 334 2.33 13.17 -10.60
C PHE A 334 0.83 13.37 -10.43
N LEU A 335 0.24 14.08 -11.39
CA LEU A 335 -1.18 14.42 -11.43
C LEU A 335 -1.78 13.69 -12.61
N LEU A 336 -2.62 12.70 -12.30
CA LEU A 336 -3.28 11.83 -13.25
C LEU A 336 -4.67 12.42 -13.53
N THR A 337 -4.91 12.86 -14.75
CA THR A 337 -6.06 13.73 -15.05
C THR A 337 -7.30 12.98 -15.56
N GLY A 338 -7.23 11.65 -15.65
CA GLY A 338 -8.33 10.79 -16.09
C GLY A 338 -8.74 11.02 -17.55
N PRO A 339 -10.05 11.14 -17.87
CA PRO A 339 -11.14 11.46 -16.94
C PRO A 339 -11.85 10.25 -16.31
N THR A 340 -11.70 9.03 -16.81
CA THR A 340 -12.40 7.86 -16.26
C THR A 340 -11.56 7.11 -15.22
N PRO A 341 -12.16 6.26 -14.35
CA PRO A 341 -11.39 5.37 -13.47
C PRO A 341 -10.35 4.55 -14.24
N SER A 342 -10.72 3.98 -15.39
CA SER A 342 -9.81 3.19 -16.23
C SER A 342 -8.62 3.99 -16.74
N ASP A 343 -8.82 5.25 -17.14
CA ASP A 343 -7.74 6.11 -17.60
C ASP A 343 -6.74 6.40 -16.49
N VAL A 344 -7.24 6.69 -15.28
CA VAL A 344 -6.40 6.95 -14.11
C VAL A 344 -5.57 5.72 -13.71
N PHE A 345 -6.12 4.50 -13.80
CA PHE A 345 -5.35 3.27 -13.57
C PHE A 345 -4.27 3.03 -14.64
N LYS A 346 -4.57 3.30 -15.90
CA LYS A 346 -3.58 3.24 -17.00
C LYS A 346 -2.50 4.29 -16.82
N GLN A 347 -2.85 5.50 -16.41
CA GLN A 347 -1.92 6.57 -16.11
C GLN A 347 -0.97 6.17 -14.97
N TYR A 348 -1.50 5.64 -13.86
CA TYR A 348 -0.67 5.21 -12.73
C TYR A 348 0.26 4.03 -13.08
N SER A 349 -0.26 3.04 -13.80
CA SER A 349 0.54 1.88 -14.22
C SER A 349 1.55 2.20 -15.32
N HIS A 350 1.32 3.22 -16.16
CA HIS A 350 2.35 3.74 -17.05
C HIS A 350 3.57 4.22 -16.25
N LEU A 351 3.34 4.83 -15.09
CA LEU A 351 4.40 5.30 -14.20
C LEU A 351 5.05 4.16 -13.41
N THR A 352 4.28 3.24 -12.83
CA THR A 352 4.80 2.30 -11.81
C THR A 352 4.88 0.84 -12.25
N GLY A 353 4.32 0.50 -13.42
CA GLY A 353 4.18 -0.86 -13.93
C GLY A 353 2.82 -1.49 -13.59
N THR A 354 2.58 -2.67 -14.13
CA THR A 354 1.34 -3.45 -13.93
C THR A 354 1.55 -4.61 -12.97
N GLN A 355 0.44 -5.19 -12.49
CA GLN A 355 0.48 -6.42 -11.70
C GLN A 355 1.22 -7.51 -12.48
N ALA A 356 2.23 -8.13 -11.88
CA ALA A 356 2.88 -9.30 -12.47
C ALA A 356 1.86 -10.43 -12.63
N LEU A 357 1.83 -11.08 -13.79
CA LEU A 357 0.93 -12.20 -14.04
C LEU A 357 1.29 -13.37 -13.10
N PRO A 358 0.43 -13.72 -12.13
CA PRO A 358 0.74 -14.77 -11.17
C PRO A 358 0.92 -16.14 -11.85
N PRO A 359 1.72 -17.05 -11.28
CA PRO A 359 1.60 -18.46 -11.62
C PRO A 359 0.23 -18.99 -11.17
N LEU A 360 -0.42 -19.84 -11.99
CA LEU A 360 -1.82 -20.22 -11.75
C LEU A 360 -2.08 -20.82 -10.35
N PHE A 361 -1.13 -21.62 -9.83
CA PHE A 361 -1.24 -22.25 -8.51
C PHE A 361 -1.40 -21.21 -7.39
N SER A 362 -0.83 -20.00 -7.56
CA SER A 362 -0.89 -18.97 -6.50
C SER A 362 -2.25 -18.29 -6.41
N LEU A 363 -3.16 -18.62 -7.32
CA LEU A 363 -4.57 -18.23 -7.25
C LEU A 363 -5.41 -19.34 -6.60
N GLY A 364 -4.84 -20.50 -6.27
CA GLY A 364 -5.54 -21.55 -5.53
C GLY A 364 -5.72 -21.21 -4.05
N TYR A 365 -6.03 -22.23 -3.25
CA TYR A 365 -6.05 -22.10 -1.80
C TYR A 365 -4.68 -22.42 -1.19
N HIS A 366 -4.23 -21.57 -0.28
CA HIS A 366 -2.96 -21.66 0.44
C HIS A 366 -3.22 -22.04 1.91
N GLN A 367 -2.58 -23.11 2.37
CA GLN A 367 -2.66 -23.55 3.76
C GLN A 367 -1.37 -23.18 4.52
N CYS A 368 -1.52 -22.43 5.62
CA CYS A 368 -0.43 -21.97 6.48
C CYS A 368 -0.83 -22.01 7.96
N ARG A 369 0.16 -22.01 8.84
CA ARG A 369 0.11 -21.62 10.26
C ARG A 369 1.54 -21.44 10.76
N TRP A 370 1.70 -20.73 11.87
CA TRP A 370 2.91 -20.77 12.69
C TRP A 370 2.76 -21.89 13.75
N ASN A 371 3.53 -22.98 13.72
CA ASN A 371 4.12 -23.59 12.53
C ASN A 371 3.45 -24.93 12.22
N TYR A 372 3.78 -25.51 11.07
CA TYR A 372 3.75 -26.97 10.92
C TYR A 372 5.02 -27.59 11.49
N GLU A 373 4.88 -28.54 12.41
CA GLU A 373 5.97 -28.92 13.32
C GLU A 373 7.17 -29.55 12.60
N ASP A 374 6.90 -30.42 11.63
CA ASP A 374 7.92 -31.21 10.92
C ASP A 374 7.39 -31.77 9.57
N GLU A 375 8.21 -32.59 8.90
CA GLU A 375 7.82 -33.26 7.65
C GLU A 375 6.61 -34.20 7.79
N GLN A 376 6.37 -34.79 8.97
CA GLN A 376 5.24 -35.68 9.18
C GLN A 376 3.95 -34.90 9.37
N ASP A 377 4.00 -33.78 10.05
CA ASP A 377 2.87 -32.86 10.17
C ASP A 377 2.46 -32.33 8.79
N VAL A 378 3.43 -31.86 7.99
CA VAL A 378 3.17 -31.46 6.59
C VAL A 378 2.50 -32.58 5.80
N LYS A 379 3.00 -33.81 5.91
CA LYS A 379 2.43 -34.98 5.23
C LYS A 379 1.03 -35.31 5.74
N ALA A 380 0.76 -35.18 7.03
CA ALA A 380 -0.55 -35.45 7.63
C ALA A 380 -1.58 -34.43 7.16
N VAL A 381 -1.21 -33.14 7.10
CA VAL A 381 -2.09 -32.07 6.60
C VAL A 381 -2.34 -32.25 5.10
N ASP A 382 -1.30 -32.51 4.31
CA ASP A 382 -1.43 -32.81 2.87
C ASP A 382 -2.37 -34.00 2.60
N ALA A 383 -2.31 -35.05 3.43
CA ALA A 383 -3.23 -36.19 3.36
C ALA A 383 -4.65 -35.83 3.81
N GLY A 384 -4.81 -35.00 4.84
CA GLY A 384 -6.11 -34.55 5.33
C GLY A 384 -6.92 -33.80 4.27
N PHE A 385 -6.27 -32.97 3.45
CA PHE A 385 -6.95 -32.33 2.31
C PHE A 385 -7.51 -33.33 1.30
N ASP A 386 -6.78 -34.41 1.02
CA ASP A 386 -7.25 -35.46 0.10
C ASP A 386 -8.36 -36.30 0.73
N GLU A 387 -8.19 -36.70 1.99
CA GLU A 387 -9.17 -37.50 2.75
C GLU A 387 -10.52 -36.76 2.86
N HIS A 388 -10.47 -35.46 3.12
CA HIS A 388 -11.64 -34.63 3.25
C HIS A 388 -12.08 -34.00 1.92
N ASP A 389 -11.46 -34.32 0.79
CA ASP A 389 -11.88 -33.87 -0.55
C ASP A 389 -11.94 -32.33 -0.67
N ILE A 390 -10.93 -31.66 -0.11
CA ILE A 390 -10.75 -30.21 -0.11
C ILE A 390 -9.53 -29.87 -0.99
N PRO A 391 -9.70 -29.14 -2.11
CA PRO A 391 -8.57 -28.81 -2.96
C PRO A 391 -7.70 -27.71 -2.35
N TYR A 392 -6.38 -27.88 -2.36
CA TYR A 392 -5.40 -26.85 -1.99
C TYR A 392 -4.15 -26.96 -2.88
N ASP A 393 -3.50 -25.83 -3.14
CA ASP A 393 -2.35 -25.74 -4.05
C ASP A 393 -1.02 -25.65 -3.31
N VAL A 394 -0.99 -24.95 -2.16
CA VAL A 394 0.26 -24.53 -1.53
C VAL A 394 0.28 -24.82 -0.04
N MET A 395 1.31 -25.55 0.39
CA MET A 395 1.71 -25.71 1.77
C MET A 395 2.72 -24.63 2.16
N TRP A 396 2.61 -24.08 3.37
CA TRP A 396 3.50 -23.01 3.85
C TRP A 396 4.28 -23.45 5.08
N LEU A 397 5.52 -22.99 5.19
CA LEU A 397 6.36 -23.17 6.37
C LEU A 397 6.83 -21.81 6.89
N ASP A 398 6.42 -21.51 8.11
CA ASP A 398 6.82 -20.34 8.89
C ASP A 398 8.23 -20.53 9.50
N ILE A 399 8.69 -19.59 10.33
CA ILE A 399 10.08 -19.42 10.78
C ILE A 399 10.67 -20.65 11.46
N GLU A 400 9.84 -21.53 12.03
CA GLU A 400 10.26 -22.73 12.75
C GLU A 400 10.83 -23.84 11.85
N HIS A 401 10.72 -23.71 10.52
CA HIS A 401 11.38 -24.64 9.59
C HIS A 401 12.90 -24.44 9.49
N THR A 402 13.40 -23.29 9.93
CA THR A 402 14.81 -22.90 9.80
C THR A 402 15.67 -23.44 10.95
N GLU A 403 16.99 -23.58 10.74
CA GLU A 403 17.93 -23.96 11.80
C GLU A 403 18.19 -22.77 12.74
N GLY A 404 17.33 -22.60 13.75
CA GLY A 404 17.44 -21.54 14.74
C GLY A 404 17.30 -20.14 14.14
N LYS A 405 16.31 -19.95 13.25
CA LYS A 405 16.00 -18.67 12.60
C LYS A 405 17.14 -18.15 11.71
N ARG A 406 17.91 -19.08 11.14
CA ARG A 406 18.87 -18.82 10.06
C ARG A 406 18.18 -19.10 8.73
N TYR A 407 17.81 -18.06 7.99
CA TYR A 407 17.20 -18.22 6.65
C TYR A 407 18.11 -19.01 5.69
N PHE A 408 17.55 -19.55 4.60
CA PHE A 408 18.27 -20.45 3.67
C PHE A 408 18.81 -21.75 4.31
N THR A 409 18.31 -22.13 5.49
CA THR A 409 18.62 -23.39 6.17
C THR A 409 17.35 -24.15 6.53
N TRP A 410 17.51 -25.41 6.94
CA TRP A 410 16.42 -26.27 7.40
C TRP A 410 16.78 -26.85 8.76
N ASP A 411 15.84 -26.86 9.71
CA ASP A 411 16.05 -27.53 10.99
C ASP A 411 16.25 -29.03 10.74
N LYS A 412 17.43 -29.55 11.10
CA LYS A 412 17.84 -30.91 10.76
C LYS A 412 17.06 -32.00 11.50
N LYS A 413 16.32 -31.66 12.56
CA LYS A 413 15.50 -32.60 13.32
C LYS A 413 14.06 -32.63 12.79
N ARG A 414 13.47 -31.47 12.54
CA ARG A 414 12.10 -31.29 12.04
C ARG A 414 12.00 -31.54 10.53
N PHE A 415 12.99 -31.06 9.76
CA PHE A 415 13.05 -31.14 8.30
C PHE A 415 14.36 -31.78 7.80
N PRO A 416 14.63 -33.06 8.12
CA PRO A 416 15.86 -33.75 7.73
C PRO A 416 15.98 -34.05 6.21
N ASN A 417 14.86 -34.10 5.48
CA ASN A 417 14.77 -34.47 4.07
C ASN A 417 13.84 -33.51 3.28
N PRO A 418 14.11 -32.18 3.26
CA PRO A 418 13.19 -31.20 2.70
C PRO A 418 12.91 -31.41 1.20
N LYS A 419 13.88 -31.98 0.46
CA LYS A 419 13.67 -32.40 -0.95
C LYS A 419 12.62 -33.49 -1.06
N ARG A 420 12.64 -34.50 -0.19
CA ARG A 420 11.67 -35.60 -0.22
C ARG A 420 10.26 -35.09 0.11
N MET A 421 10.13 -34.21 1.11
CA MET A 421 8.86 -33.55 1.42
C MET A 421 8.30 -32.80 0.18
N GLN A 422 9.15 -32.04 -0.51
CA GLN A 422 8.78 -31.38 -1.76
C GLN A 422 8.42 -32.38 -2.89
N GLU A 423 9.13 -33.50 -3.03
CA GLU A 423 8.76 -34.53 -4.01
C GLU A 423 7.36 -35.11 -3.75
N LEU A 424 7.00 -35.31 -2.47
CA LEU A 424 5.66 -35.80 -2.09
C LEU A 424 4.58 -34.78 -2.49
N LEU A 425 4.78 -33.49 -2.19
CA LEU A 425 3.88 -32.42 -2.64
C LEU A 425 3.82 -32.36 -4.18
N ARG A 426 4.97 -32.43 -4.86
CA ARG A 426 5.06 -32.43 -6.33
C ARG A 426 4.29 -33.59 -6.95
N SER A 427 4.32 -34.77 -6.35
CA SER A 427 3.58 -35.95 -6.85
C SER A 427 2.05 -35.71 -6.91
N LYS A 428 1.55 -34.80 -6.06
CA LYS A 428 0.16 -34.33 -6.03
C LYS A 428 -0.03 -32.97 -6.71
N LYS A 429 0.98 -32.50 -7.46
CA LYS A 429 1.03 -31.21 -8.17
C LYS A 429 0.97 -29.96 -7.28
N ARG A 430 1.16 -30.10 -5.97
CA ARG A 430 1.19 -29.02 -4.99
C ARG A 430 2.55 -28.31 -4.95
N LYS A 431 2.58 -27.16 -4.29
CA LYS A 431 3.75 -26.29 -4.11
C LYS A 431 4.06 -26.12 -2.62
N LEU A 432 5.26 -25.61 -2.36
CA LEU A 432 5.70 -25.22 -1.03
C LEU A 432 6.06 -23.74 -1.03
N VAL A 433 5.69 -23.01 0.02
CA VAL A 433 6.22 -21.68 0.32
C VAL A 433 6.96 -21.72 1.64
N VAL A 434 8.12 -21.07 1.71
CA VAL A 434 8.89 -20.93 2.94
C VAL A 434 9.18 -19.46 3.22
N ILE A 435 9.18 -19.08 4.49
CA ILE A 435 9.50 -17.71 4.93
C ILE A 435 10.99 -17.40 4.80
N SER A 436 11.32 -16.16 4.46
CA SER A 436 12.68 -15.61 4.37
C SER A 436 12.68 -14.11 4.63
N ASP A 437 13.12 -13.71 5.81
CA ASP A 437 13.05 -12.31 6.28
C ASP A 437 14.39 -11.58 6.10
N PRO A 438 14.41 -10.23 6.17
CA PRO A 438 15.62 -9.47 5.83
C PRO A 438 16.66 -9.38 6.96
N HIS A 439 16.31 -9.82 8.18
CA HIS A 439 17.20 -9.82 9.33
C HIS A 439 18.04 -11.10 9.38
N ILE A 440 19.35 -10.96 9.46
CA ILE A 440 20.31 -12.06 9.39
C ILE A 440 20.91 -12.27 10.78
N LYS A 441 20.70 -13.45 11.36
CA LYS A 441 21.27 -13.82 12.66
C LYS A 441 22.76 -13.51 12.73
N VAL A 442 23.18 -12.80 13.77
CA VAL A 442 24.60 -12.55 14.06
C VAL A 442 25.24 -13.85 14.54
N ASP A 443 25.95 -14.52 13.64
CA ASP A 443 26.60 -15.81 13.88
C ASP A 443 27.68 -16.07 12.83
N LEU A 444 28.95 -16.15 13.23
CA LEU A 444 30.06 -16.39 12.31
C LEU A 444 30.06 -17.79 11.69
N ASP A 445 29.39 -18.76 12.31
CA ASP A 445 29.22 -20.10 11.74
C ASP A 445 28.09 -20.14 10.68
N TYR A 446 27.28 -19.09 10.61
CA TYR A 446 26.24 -18.94 9.59
C TYR A 446 26.80 -18.27 8.33
N SER A 447 26.97 -19.07 7.27
CA SER A 447 27.65 -18.63 6.04
C SER A 447 27.05 -17.38 5.36
N VAL A 448 25.74 -17.16 5.44
CA VAL A 448 25.08 -15.97 4.88
C VAL A 448 25.51 -14.73 5.67
N TYR A 449 25.52 -14.80 7.00
CA TYR A 449 26.02 -13.72 7.85
C TYR A 449 27.50 -13.44 7.61
N ALA A 450 28.34 -14.47 7.67
CA ALA A 450 29.79 -14.32 7.53
C ALA A 450 30.17 -13.65 6.19
N LYS A 451 29.52 -14.06 5.08
CA LYS A 451 29.75 -13.47 3.76
C LYS A 451 29.20 -12.05 3.64
N ALA A 452 28.00 -11.79 4.15
CA ALA A 452 27.43 -10.45 4.14
C ALA A 452 28.28 -9.46 4.94
N LYS A 453 28.82 -9.90 6.09
CA LYS A 453 29.75 -9.14 6.92
C LYS A 453 31.05 -8.85 6.19
N GLU A 454 31.68 -9.87 5.61
CA GLU A 454 32.94 -9.73 4.86
C GLU A 454 32.81 -8.74 3.69
N GLN A 455 31.64 -8.71 3.03
CA GLN A 455 31.38 -7.85 1.88
C GLN A 455 30.81 -6.46 2.24
N GLY A 456 30.52 -6.20 3.52
CA GLY A 456 29.91 -4.95 3.97
C GLY A 456 28.49 -4.73 3.42
N PHE A 457 27.67 -5.77 3.42
CA PHE A 457 26.31 -5.76 2.85
C PHE A 457 25.21 -5.37 3.83
N PHE A 458 25.54 -5.12 5.09
CA PHE A 458 24.58 -4.69 6.09
C PHE A 458 24.36 -3.17 6.06
N VAL A 459 23.16 -2.76 6.46
CA VAL A 459 22.87 -1.37 6.82
C VAL A 459 23.84 -0.97 7.94
N ARG A 460 24.29 0.28 7.95
CA ARG A 460 25.21 0.77 8.98
C ARG A 460 24.47 1.57 10.04
N ASN A 461 24.97 1.54 11.27
CA ASN A 461 24.58 2.49 12.30
C ASN A 461 25.26 3.86 12.05
N HIS A 462 24.85 4.88 12.81
CA HIS A 462 25.37 6.24 12.68
C HIS A 462 26.87 6.38 13.05
N GLU A 463 27.45 5.40 13.75
CA GLU A 463 28.87 5.34 14.11
C GLU A 463 29.72 4.68 13.00
N GLY A 464 29.06 4.11 11.98
CA GLY A 464 29.68 3.50 10.80
C GLY A 464 29.88 1.99 10.87
N GLY A 465 29.54 1.33 11.98
CA GLY A 465 29.52 -0.13 12.11
C GLY A 465 28.24 -0.74 11.53
N ASP A 466 28.18 -2.07 11.44
CA ASP A 466 26.95 -2.78 11.04
C ASP A 466 25.81 -2.43 12.01
N PHE A 467 24.62 -2.16 11.47
CA PHE A 467 23.42 -2.00 12.28
C PHE A 467 23.03 -3.37 12.84
N GLU A 468 22.92 -3.44 14.17
CA GLU A 468 22.47 -4.62 14.89
C GLU A 468 21.20 -4.30 15.68
N GLY A 469 20.21 -5.19 15.58
CA GLY A 469 18.95 -5.11 16.30
C GLY A 469 18.51 -6.48 16.81
N VAL A 470 17.39 -6.54 17.50
CA VAL A 470 16.79 -7.80 17.96
C VAL A 470 15.57 -8.12 17.10
N CYS A 471 15.51 -9.36 16.60
CA CYS A 471 14.34 -9.93 15.93
C CYS A 471 14.25 -11.44 16.27
N TRP A 472 13.58 -12.26 15.45
CA TRP A 472 13.35 -13.69 15.73
C TRP A 472 14.58 -14.52 16.14
N PRO A 473 15.76 -14.40 15.48
CA PRO A 473 16.94 -15.14 15.90
C PRO A 473 17.69 -14.54 17.10
N GLY A 474 17.15 -13.50 17.74
CA GLY A 474 17.85 -12.66 18.70
C GLY A 474 18.63 -11.55 17.98
N LEU A 475 19.89 -11.35 18.37
CA LEU A 475 20.77 -10.36 17.75
C LEU A 475 20.93 -10.62 16.23
N SER A 476 20.64 -9.61 15.43
CA SER A 476 20.53 -9.69 13.97
C SER A 476 21.08 -8.44 13.29
N SER A 477 21.68 -8.60 12.12
CA SER A 477 22.04 -7.50 11.21
C SER A 477 21.10 -7.47 10.02
N TYR A 478 20.89 -6.31 9.41
CA TYR A 478 19.87 -6.12 8.35
C TYR A 478 20.55 -5.87 7.02
N LEU A 479 20.23 -6.65 5.99
CA LEU A 479 20.81 -6.47 4.67
C LEU A 479 20.36 -5.12 4.07
N ASP A 480 21.28 -4.40 3.42
CA ASP A 480 20.95 -3.13 2.79
C ASP A 480 20.43 -3.34 1.37
N PHE A 481 19.13 -3.65 1.24
CA PHE A 481 18.48 -3.89 -0.05
C PHE A 481 18.43 -2.65 -0.97
N THR A 482 18.73 -1.46 -0.46
CA THR A 482 18.86 -0.26 -1.29
C THR A 482 20.10 -0.32 -2.19
N ASN A 483 21.09 -1.13 -1.82
CA ASN A 483 22.29 -1.39 -2.62
C ASN A 483 21.99 -2.44 -3.71
N PRO A 484 22.10 -2.10 -5.01
CA PRO A 484 21.85 -3.06 -6.08
C PRO A 484 22.78 -4.29 -6.02
N LYS A 485 24.00 -4.16 -5.49
CA LYS A 485 24.92 -5.31 -5.31
C LYS A 485 24.42 -6.29 -4.25
N VAL A 486 23.78 -5.78 -3.19
CA VAL A 486 23.19 -6.63 -2.14
C VAL A 486 21.99 -7.37 -2.71
N ARG A 487 21.15 -6.70 -3.52
CA ARG A 487 20.03 -7.35 -4.21
C ARG A 487 20.48 -8.45 -5.16
N GLU A 488 21.53 -8.20 -5.96
CA GLU A 488 22.12 -9.19 -6.85
C GLU A 488 22.66 -10.40 -6.08
N TRP A 489 23.43 -10.15 -5.01
CA TRP A 489 23.95 -11.22 -4.16
C TRP A 489 22.85 -12.04 -3.48
N TYR A 490 21.84 -11.37 -2.90
CA TYR A 490 20.71 -12.00 -2.24
C TYR A 490 19.88 -12.83 -3.22
N SER A 491 19.64 -12.32 -4.43
CA SER A 491 19.01 -13.07 -5.53
C SER A 491 19.76 -14.37 -5.82
N GLY A 492 21.10 -14.31 -5.82
CA GLY A 492 21.97 -15.47 -6.03
C GLY A 492 21.85 -16.55 -4.96
N LEU A 493 21.38 -16.23 -3.74
CA LEU A 493 21.16 -17.21 -2.67
C LEU A 493 20.04 -18.20 -3.01
N PHE A 494 19.09 -17.83 -3.88
CA PHE A 494 17.99 -18.70 -4.30
C PHE A 494 18.37 -19.74 -5.37
N ALA A 495 19.59 -19.70 -5.90
CA ALA A 495 20.08 -20.74 -6.80
C ALA A 495 19.99 -22.12 -6.11
N PHE A 496 19.55 -23.16 -6.81
CA PHE A 496 19.41 -24.52 -6.22
C PHE A 496 20.72 -25.07 -5.64
N SER A 497 21.88 -24.60 -6.14
CA SER A 497 23.21 -24.93 -5.61
C SER A 497 23.57 -24.17 -4.34
N ALA A 498 22.95 -23.00 -4.09
CA ALA A 498 23.16 -22.19 -2.89
C ALA A 498 22.12 -22.55 -1.82
N TYR A 499 20.82 -22.52 -2.15
CA TYR A 499 19.76 -22.92 -1.24
C TYR A 499 19.56 -24.43 -1.25
N GLN A 500 20.45 -25.13 -0.54
CA GLN A 500 20.38 -26.58 -0.39
C GLN A 500 19.06 -27.01 0.23
N GLY A 501 18.46 -28.06 -0.34
CA GLY A 501 17.14 -28.56 0.07
C GLY A 501 15.97 -27.99 -0.74
N SER A 502 16.14 -26.85 -1.41
CA SER A 502 15.10 -26.27 -2.28
C SER A 502 14.96 -27.00 -3.62
N THR A 503 13.77 -26.90 -4.22
CA THR A 503 13.45 -27.41 -5.57
C THR A 503 12.60 -26.40 -6.34
N ASP A 504 12.28 -26.69 -7.60
CA ASP A 504 11.51 -25.81 -8.49
C ASP A 504 10.05 -25.55 -8.04
N ILE A 505 9.50 -26.34 -7.11
CA ILE A 505 8.17 -26.13 -6.53
C ILE A 505 8.16 -25.29 -5.25
N LEU A 506 9.33 -24.83 -4.77
CA LEU A 506 9.46 -24.00 -3.57
C LEU A 506 9.42 -22.52 -3.94
N TYR A 507 8.53 -21.75 -3.33
CA TYR A 507 8.39 -20.30 -3.47
C TYR A 507 8.60 -19.62 -2.11
N VAL A 508 8.51 -18.29 -2.07
CA VAL A 508 9.03 -17.53 -0.92
C VAL A 508 7.99 -16.58 -0.36
N TRP A 509 8.06 -16.40 0.95
CA TRP A 509 7.36 -15.38 1.70
C TRP A 509 8.39 -14.46 2.35
N ASN A 510 8.31 -13.16 2.07
CA ASN A 510 9.08 -12.13 2.77
C ASN A 510 8.20 -11.51 3.84
N ASP A 511 8.58 -11.69 5.09
CA ASP A 511 7.96 -11.07 6.24
C ASP A 511 8.95 -10.14 6.95
N MET A 512 8.47 -9.40 7.95
CA MET A 512 9.30 -8.57 8.84
C MET A 512 10.13 -7.52 8.09
N ASN A 513 9.69 -7.12 6.91
CA ASN A 513 10.48 -6.36 5.94
C ASN A 513 10.15 -4.88 5.85
N GLU A 514 9.53 -4.34 6.89
CA GLU A 514 9.33 -2.91 7.09
C GLU A 514 10.63 -2.08 7.11
N PRO A 515 11.73 -2.46 7.80
CA PRO A 515 12.04 -3.68 8.56
C PRO A 515 11.53 -3.69 10.02
N SER A 516 11.07 -4.84 10.49
CA SER A 516 10.72 -5.04 11.91
C SER A 516 11.98 -5.22 12.77
N VAL A 517 12.07 -4.46 13.85
CA VAL A 517 13.15 -4.46 14.84
C VAL A 517 12.54 -4.37 16.24
N PHE A 518 12.39 -5.51 16.93
CA PHE A 518 11.60 -5.63 18.18
C PHE A 518 12.01 -4.67 19.32
N ARG A 519 13.27 -4.20 19.32
CA ARG A 519 13.79 -3.25 20.31
C ARG A 519 14.21 -1.92 19.70
N GLY A 520 13.71 -1.62 18.50
CA GLY A 520 13.87 -0.35 17.82
C GLY A 520 12.75 0.66 18.15
N PRO A 521 12.91 1.94 17.77
CA PRO A 521 11.82 2.92 17.86
C PRO A 521 10.65 2.46 17.00
N GLU A 522 9.44 2.45 17.55
CA GLU A 522 8.21 2.03 16.83
C GLU A 522 8.34 0.64 16.20
N LEU A 523 9.14 -0.25 16.83
CA LEU A 523 9.45 -1.59 16.31
C LEU A 523 10.11 -1.59 14.93
N THR A 524 10.80 -0.52 14.55
CA THR A 524 11.55 -0.45 13.28
C THR A 524 12.96 0.13 13.47
N MET A 525 13.71 0.25 12.37
CA MET A 525 15.09 0.72 12.38
C MET A 525 15.18 2.22 12.74
N GLN A 526 16.28 2.59 13.40
CA GLN A 526 16.53 3.99 13.76
C GLN A 526 16.65 4.86 12.51
N LYS A 527 16.03 6.04 12.54
CA LYS A 527 15.96 6.97 11.41
C LYS A 527 17.33 7.41 10.87
N ASN A 528 18.35 7.48 11.72
CA ASN A 528 19.72 7.88 11.38
C ASN A 528 20.63 6.69 11.00
N ALA A 529 20.10 5.47 10.84
CA ALA A 529 20.85 4.38 10.22
C ALA A 529 21.20 4.73 8.77
N ILE A 530 22.36 4.29 8.29
CA ILE A 530 22.95 4.73 7.02
C ILE A 530 22.95 3.59 6.00
N HIS A 531 22.32 3.86 4.87
CA HIS A 531 22.21 2.99 3.71
C HIS A 531 23.21 3.34 2.60
N HIS A 532 23.18 2.59 1.52
CA HIS A 532 23.88 2.82 0.28
C HIS A 532 23.70 4.26 -0.21
N GLY A 533 24.78 4.86 -0.70
CA GLY A 533 24.77 6.28 -1.10
C GLY A 533 24.85 7.28 0.06
N ASN A 534 25.04 6.80 1.30
CA ASN A 534 25.03 7.62 2.53
C ASN A 534 23.69 8.32 2.79
N TRP A 535 22.60 7.65 2.42
CA TRP A 535 21.24 8.06 2.80
C TRP A 535 20.90 7.54 4.19
N GLU A 536 20.25 8.37 4.99
CA GLU A 536 19.65 7.96 6.25
C GLU A 536 18.40 7.13 5.99
N HIS A 537 18.07 6.23 6.92
CA HIS A 537 16.90 5.38 6.83
C HIS A 537 15.61 6.19 6.68
N ARG A 538 15.52 7.36 7.33
CA ARG A 538 14.36 8.25 7.23
C ARG A 538 13.97 8.64 5.80
N GLU A 539 14.93 8.69 4.89
CA GLU A 539 14.69 9.14 3.52
C GLU A 539 14.08 8.06 2.62
N LEU A 540 14.22 6.79 3.01
CA LEU A 540 13.91 5.63 2.16
C LEU A 540 13.17 4.50 2.88
N HIS A 541 12.74 4.72 4.12
CA HIS A 541 12.14 3.70 4.97
C HIS A 541 11.03 2.92 4.25
N ASN A 542 10.08 3.62 3.62
CA ASN A 542 8.92 2.99 2.99
C ASN A 542 9.26 2.12 1.76
N ILE A 543 10.45 2.24 1.17
CA ILE A 543 10.88 1.43 0.01
C ILE A 543 11.81 0.26 0.39
N TYR A 544 12.14 0.08 1.66
CA TYR A 544 13.01 -1.02 2.10
C TYR A 544 12.40 -2.40 1.76
N GLY A 545 11.14 -2.63 2.17
CA GLY A 545 10.41 -3.87 1.88
C GLY A 545 10.19 -4.12 0.39
N PHE A 546 9.95 -3.06 -0.39
CA PHE A 546 9.87 -3.13 -1.86
C PHE A 546 11.13 -3.74 -2.47
N TYR A 547 12.32 -3.32 -2.02
CA TYR A 547 13.58 -3.86 -2.54
C TYR A 547 13.87 -5.29 -2.11
N HIS A 548 13.44 -5.68 -0.90
CA HIS A 548 13.55 -7.07 -0.45
C HIS A 548 12.67 -7.99 -1.30
N GLN A 549 11.41 -7.61 -1.55
CA GLN A 549 10.50 -8.34 -2.42
C GLN A 549 11.05 -8.44 -3.85
N MET A 550 11.58 -7.34 -4.40
CA MET A 550 12.19 -7.28 -5.72
C MET A 550 13.36 -8.27 -5.84
N ALA A 551 14.31 -8.24 -4.90
CA ALA A 551 15.46 -9.14 -4.90
C ALA A 551 15.04 -10.62 -4.77
N THR A 552 14.03 -10.92 -3.95
CA THR A 552 13.48 -12.28 -3.86
C THR A 552 12.87 -12.73 -5.19
N ALA A 553 12.02 -11.90 -5.81
CA ALA A 553 11.38 -12.22 -7.09
C ALA A 553 12.42 -12.43 -8.20
N GLU A 554 13.43 -11.58 -8.27
CA GLU A 554 14.58 -11.72 -9.18
C GLU A 554 15.33 -13.04 -8.94
N GLY A 555 15.61 -13.41 -7.70
CA GLY A 555 16.23 -14.69 -7.36
C GLY A 555 15.44 -15.90 -7.84
N LEU A 556 14.10 -15.89 -7.70
CA LEU A 556 13.22 -16.96 -8.19
C LEU A 556 13.17 -17.05 -9.73
N ILE A 557 13.26 -15.90 -10.42
CA ILE A 557 13.38 -15.85 -11.88
C ILE A 557 14.75 -16.41 -12.31
N GLN A 558 15.83 -15.95 -11.67
CA GLN A 558 17.21 -16.31 -12.00
C GLN A 558 17.49 -17.80 -11.81
N ARG A 559 17.03 -18.43 -10.71
CA ARG A 559 17.24 -19.87 -10.47
C ARG A 559 16.61 -20.77 -11.55
N SER A 560 15.56 -20.28 -12.24
CA SER A 560 14.92 -20.96 -13.37
C SER A 560 15.50 -20.57 -14.73
N LYS A 561 16.51 -19.68 -14.76
CA LYS A 561 17.06 -19.04 -15.96
C LYS A 561 16.00 -18.28 -16.77
N GLY A 562 15.09 -17.59 -16.07
CA GLY A 562 14.05 -16.77 -16.68
C GLY A 562 12.87 -17.55 -17.26
N LYS A 563 12.70 -18.83 -16.91
CA LYS A 563 11.64 -19.68 -17.46
C LYS A 563 10.36 -19.67 -16.63
N GLU A 564 10.49 -19.59 -15.32
CA GLU A 564 9.38 -19.65 -14.38
C GLU A 564 9.05 -18.25 -13.83
N ARG A 565 7.75 -17.99 -13.66
CA ARG A 565 7.29 -16.77 -12.98
C ARG A 565 7.47 -16.91 -11.48
N PRO A 566 7.89 -15.84 -10.77
CA PRO A 566 8.04 -15.87 -9.33
C PRO A 566 6.67 -15.90 -8.64
N PHE A 567 6.63 -16.38 -7.41
CA PHE A 567 5.59 -16.08 -6.44
C PHE A 567 6.30 -15.66 -5.16
N VAL A 568 6.07 -14.42 -4.75
CA VAL A 568 6.59 -13.83 -3.51
C VAL A 568 5.44 -13.13 -2.83
N LEU A 569 5.12 -13.54 -1.61
CA LEU A 569 4.25 -12.78 -0.71
C LEU A 569 5.13 -11.81 0.09
N THR A 570 4.73 -10.54 0.21
CA THR A 570 5.43 -9.53 1.03
C THR A 570 4.49 -8.90 2.05
N ARG A 571 5.00 -8.56 3.25
CA ARG A 571 4.24 -7.79 4.25
C ARG A 571 4.35 -6.31 3.97
N SER A 572 5.59 -5.83 3.85
CA SER A 572 5.90 -4.45 3.54
C SER A 572 6.05 -4.23 2.04
N PHE A 573 5.50 -3.12 1.57
CA PHE A 573 5.42 -2.78 0.14
C PHE A 573 5.41 -1.27 -0.08
N PHE A 574 5.70 -0.88 -1.33
CA PHE A 574 5.61 0.49 -1.80
C PHE A 574 4.91 0.56 -3.18
N ALA A 575 4.69 1.76 -3.70
CA ALA A 575 4.34 1.95 -5.11
C ALA A 575 5.29 1.16 -6.03
N GLY A 576 4.74 0.30 -6.90
CA GLY A 576 5.50 -0.57 -7.78
C GLY A 576 5.64 -2.02 -7.28
N SER A 577 5.30 -2.34 -6.03
CA SER A 577 5.36 -3.72 -5.50
C SER A 577 4.47 -4.72 -6.25
N GLN A 578 3.45 -4.24 -6.98
CA GLN A 578 2.62 -5.08 -7.85
C GLN A 578 3.43 -5.83 -8.93
N LYS A 579 4.63 -5.35 -9.26
CA LYS A 579 5.55 -5.98 -10.21
C LYS A 579 6.17 -7.29 -9.69
N TYR A 580 6.11 -7.56 -8.39
CA TYR A 580 6.94 -8.61 -7.77
C TYR A 580 6.16 -9.71 -7.05
N GLY A 581 4.85 -9.55 -6.83
CA GLY A 581 4.05 -10.63 -6.30
C GLY A 581 2.77 -10.20 -5.60
N ALA A 582 2.50 -10.82 -4.46
CA ALA A 582 1.31 -10.62 -3.64
C ALA A 582 1.64 -9.83 -2.36
N VAL A 583 0.61 -9.20 -1.79
CA VAL A 583 0.63 -8.63 -0.44
C VAL A 583 -0.48 -9.25 0.39
N TRP A 584 -0.34 -9.24 1.71
CA TRP A 584 -1.46 -9.52 2.61
C TRP A 584 -1.57 -8.46 3.69
N THR A 585 -2.71 -8.40 4.38
CA THR A 585 -2.99 -7.32 5.33
C THR A 585 -2.26 -7.43 6.67
N GLY A 586 -1.33 -8.37 6.83
CA GLY A 586 -0.60 -8.62 8.07
C GLY A 586 -1.47 -9.25 9.17
N ASP A 587 -1.06 -9.03 10.41
CA ASP A 587 -1.49 -9.76 11.60
C ASP A 587 -2.87 -9.29 12.10
N ASN A 588 -3.92 -9.72 11.41
CA ASN A 588 -5.31 -9.46 11.76
C ASN A 588 -5.84 -10.37 12.90
N THR A 589 -7.02 -10.08 13.44
CA THR A 589 -7.58 -10.82 14.58
C THR A 589 -8.78 -11.68 14.16
N ALA A 590 -8.96 -12.83 14.81
CA ALA A 590 -10.06 -13.78 14.62
C ALA A 590 -11.42 -13.25 15.13
N GLU A 591 -11.88 -12.13 14.59
CA GLU A 591 -13.13 -11.45 14.94
C GLU A 591 -13.93 -11.04 13.68
N TRP A 592 -15.25 -10.95 13.81
CA TRP A 592 -16.16 -10.54 12.73
C TRP A 592 -15.84 -9.16 12.16
N SER A 593 -15.41 -8.24 13.02
CA SER A 593 -15.01 -6.88 12.64
C SER A 593 -13.78 -6.88 11.72
N TYR A 594 -12.83 -7.79 11.90
CA TYR A 594 -11.67 -7.95 11.03
C TYR A 594 -11.98 -8.70 9.74
N LEU A 595 -12.95 -9.63 9.76
CA LEU A 595 -13.51 -10.17 8.53
C LEU A 595 -14.14 -9.03 7.69
N LYS A 596 -14.93 -8.16 8.32
CA LYS A 596 -15.59 -7.01 7.67
C LYS A 596 -14.59 -6.00 7.12
N ILE A 597 -13.62 -5.55 7.94
CA ILE A 597 -12.63 -4.54 7.52
C ILE A 597 -11.70 -5.06 6.42
N SER A 598 -11.57 -6.38 6.24
CA SER A 598 -10.76 -6.94 5.15
C SER A 598 -11.24 -6.47 3.78
N ILE A 599 -12.55 -6.25 3.58
CA ILE A 599 -13.10 -5.83 2.29
C ILE A 599 -12.60 -4.42 1.90
N PRO A 600 -12.82 -3.35 2.68
CA PRO A 600 -12.34 -2.01 2.30
C PRO A 600 -10.81 -1.94 2.18
N MET A 601 -10.05 -2.65 3.03
CA MET A 601 -8.59 -2.70 2.92
C MET A 601 -8.12 -3.26 1.57
N LEU A 602 -8.74 -4.36 1.12
CA LEU A 602 -8.40 -4.99 -0.15
C LEU A 602 -8.88 -4.19 -1.36
N LEU A 603 -10.03 -3.51 -1.26
CA LEU A 603 -10.47 -2.58 -2.29
C LEU A 603 -9.47 -1.43 -2.48
N THR A 604 -9.00 -0.84 -1.38
CA THR A 604 -8.01 0.24 -1.39
C THR A 604 -6.68 -0.20 -2.01
N LEU A 605 -6.17 -1.39 -1.66
CA LEU A 605 -4.97 -1.96 -2.29
C LEU A 605 -5.17 -2.21 -3.79
N SER A 606 -6.31 -2.77 -4.17
CA SER A 606 -6.62 -3.12 -5.56
C SER A 606 -6.67 -1.89 -6.48
N VAL A 607 -7.32 -0.80 -6.05
CA VAL A 607 -7.41 0.44 -6.85
C VAL A 607 -6.10 1.25 -6.90
N THR A 608 -5.17 0.97 -5.98
CA THR A 608 -3.83 1.57 -5.99
C THR A 608 -2.79 0.71 -6.71
N GLY A 609 -3.26 -0.26 -7.51
CA GLY A 609 -2.43 -1.07 -8.42
C GLY A 609 -1.98 -2.42 -7.85
N ILE A 610 -2.17 -2.67 -6.55
CA ILE A 610 -1.83 -3.94 -5.90
C ILE A 610 -3.05 -4.86 -5.94
N SER A 611 -3.33 -5.44 -7.11
CA SER A 611 -4.47 -6.33 -7.29
C SER A 611 -4.30 -7.71 -6.65
N PHE A 612 -3.06 -8.15 -6.39
CA PHE A 612 -2.80 -9.44 -5.75
C PHE A 612 -2.72 -9.30 -4.22
N CYS A 613 -3.85 -8.97 -3.59
CA CYS A 613 -3.98 -8.74 -2.16
C CYS A 613 -4.93 -9.73 -1.47
N GLY A 614 -4.73 -9.99 -0.17
CA GLY A 614 -5.61 -10.82 0.65
C GLY A 614 -5.47 -10.57 2.15
N ALA A 615 -6.34 -11.18 2.96
CA ALA A 615 -6.25 -11.18 4.41
C ALA A 615 -6.20 -12.63 4.92
N ASP A 616 -5.62 -12.86 6.10
CA ASP A 616 -5.51 -14.21 6.64
C ASP A 616 -6.88 -14.77 7.04
N VAL A 617 -7.25 -15.89 6.42
CA VAL A 617 -8.55 -16.52 6.59
C VAL A 617 -8.64 -17.17 7.97
N GLY A 618 -9.66 -16.75 8.72
CA GLY A 618 -9.89 -17.10 10.13
C GLY A 618 -9.21 -16.16 11.13
N GLY A 619 -8.46 -15.15 10.66
CA GLY A 619 -7.76 -14.16 11.49
C GLY A 619 -6.49 -14.70 12.13
N PHE A 620 -5.36 -14.01 12.05
CA PHE A 620 -4.07 -14.51 12.54
C PHE A 620 -4.07 -14.74 14.06
N ILE A 621 -4.54 -13.75 14.83
CA ILE A 621 -4.58 -13.75 16.30
C ILE A 621 -5.88 -14.32 16.81
N GLY A 622 -5.83 -15.20 17.82
CA GLY A 622 -7.01 -15.75 18.47
C GLY A 622 -7.62 -16.97 17.78
N ASN A 623 -8.74 -17.45 18.31
CA ASN A 623 -9.40 -18.67 17.85
C ASN A 623 -10.81 -18.33 17.33
N PRO A 624 -11.07 -18.38 16.01
CA PRO A 624 -12.40 -18.13 15.49
C PRO A 624 -13.35 -19.26 15.91
N ASP A 625 -14.62 -18.93 16.14
CA ASP A 625 -15.65 -19.96 16.21
C ASP A 625 -15.91 -20.58 14.82
N ALA A 626 -16.66 -21.68 14.80
CA ALA A 626 -16.91 -22.42 13.56
C ALA A 626 -17.69 -21.59 12.52
N GLU A 627 -18.58 -20.71 12.96
CA GLU A 627 -19.39 -19.87 12.08
C GLU A 627 -18.52 -18.81 11.42
N LEU A 628 -17.74 -18.07 12.21
CA LEU A 628 -16.79 -17.08 11.73
C LEU A 628 -15.79 -17.71 10.76
N LEU A 629 -15.25 -18.89 11.09
CA LEU A 629 -14.31 -19.57 10.20
C LEU A 629 -14.96 -19.90 8.85
N VAL A 630 -16.17 -20.47 8.84
CA VAL A 630 -16.91 -20.74 7.60
C VAL A 630 -17.13 -19.47 6.78
N ARG A 631 -17.59 -18.38 7.42
CA ARG A 631 -17.83 -17.10 6.73
C ARG A 631 -16.55 -16.50 6.18
N TRP A 632 -15.43 -16.66 6.88
CA TRP A 632 -14.14 -16.21 6.38
C TRP A 632 -13.66 -17.00 5.16
N TYR A 633 -13.85 -18.32 5.14
CA TYR A 633 -13.56 -19.11 3.93
C TYR A 633 -14.45 -18.70 2.76
N GLN A 634 -15.72 -18.39 3.01
CA GLN A 634 -16.64 -17.87 1.99
C GLN A 634 -16.17 -16.52 1.45
N ALA A 635 -15.78 -15.58 2.30
CA ALA A 635 -15.23 -14.29 1.86
C ALA A 635 -13.90 -14.44 1.12
N GLY A 636 -12.94 -15.17 1.72
CA GLY A 636 -11.59 -15.36 1.19
C GLY A 636 -11.56 -16.08 -0.16
N ALA A 637 -12.51 -17.01 -0.41
CA ALA A 637 -12.65 -17.67 -1.71
C ALA A 637 -12.90 -16.66 -2.86
N TYR A 638 -13.48 -15.51 -2.55
CA TYR A 638 -13.74 -14.41 -3.49
C TYR A 638 -12.73 -13.24 -3.40
N GLN A 639 -11.64 -13.38 -2.63
CA GLN A 639 -10.57 -12.37 -2.52
C GLN A 639 -9.33 -12.79 -3.34
N PRO A 640 -8.55 -11.84 -3.92
CA PRO A 640 -7.50 -12.18 -4.89
C PRO A 640 -6.43 -13.17 -4.38
N PHE A 641 -5.86 -12.92 -3.20
CA PHE A 641 -4.96 -13.86 -2.50
C PHE A 641 -5.72 -14.59 -1.38
N PHE A 642 -5.67 -15.93 -1.38
CA PHE A 642 -6.52 -16.77 -0.52
C PHE A 642 -5.69 -17.74 0.33
N ARG A 643 -5.38 -17.33 1.57
CA ARG A 643 -4.56 -18.07 2.53
C ARG A 643 -5.22 -18.21 3.89
N GLY A 644 -5.29 -19.44 4.42
CA GLY A 644 -5.53 -19.67 5.84
C GLY A 644 -4.20 -19.59 6.60
N HIS A 645 -4.14 -18.79 7.65
CA HIS A 645 -2.94 -18.63 8.49
C HIS A 645 -3.33 -18.30 9.94
N ALA A 646 -2.42 -18.59 10.87
CA ALA A 646 -2.66 -18.56 12.31
C ALA A 646 -1.36 -18.37 13.10
N THR A 647 -1.40 -17.61 14.20
CA THR A 647 -0.26 -17.46 15.11
C THR A 647 0.00 -18.72 15.94
N MET A 648 1.17 -18.77 16.59
CA MET A 648 1.72 -19.94 17.29
C MET A 648 0.75 -20.55 18.30
N ASP A 649 0.16 -19.73 19.16
CA ASP A 649 -0.63 -20.17 20.32
C ASP A 649 -2.11 -20.45 20.00
N THR A 650 -2.46 -20.45 18.72
CA THR A 650 -3.80 -20.83 18.26
C THR A 650 -3.97 -22.34 18.20
N LYS A 651 -5.21 -22.78 18.43
CA LYS A 651 -5.60 -24.16 18.14
C LYS A 651 -5.43 -24.44 16.65
N ARG A 652 -5.11 -25.70 16.34
CA ARG A 652 -5.16 -26.21 14.96
C ARG A 652 -6.55 -25.97 14.38
N ARG A 653 -6.58 -25.47 13.15
CA ARG A 653 -7.81 -25.10 12.46
C ARG A 653 -7.76 -25.39 10.96
N GLU A 654 -7.09 -26.48 10.60
CA GLU A 654 -7.29 -27.08 9.28
C GLU A 654 -8.79 -27.28 9.02
N PRO A 655 -9.28 -27.09 7.79
CA PRO A 655 -10.70 -26.98 7.45
C PRO A 655 -11.64 -28.08 7.99
N TRP A 656 -11.11 -29.28 8.24
CA TRP A 656 -11.88 -30.45 8.67
C TRP A 656 -12.05 -30.59 10.18
N LEU A 657 -11.46 -29.69 10.98
CA LEU A 657 -11.46 -29.81 12.44
C LEU A 657 -12.74 -29.29 13.12
N PHE A 658 -13.69 -28.74 12.37
CA PHE A 658 -14.89 -28.06 12.90
C PHE A 658 -16.18 -28.87 12.73
N GLY A 659 -16.07 -30.19 12.56
CA GLY A 659 -17.23 -31.07 12.35
C GLY A 659 -17.71 -31.10 10.91
N GLU A 660 -18.51 -32.12 10.58
CA GLU A 660 -18.85 -32.49 9.20
C GLU A 660 -19.54 -31.36 8.42
N GLU A 661 -20.48 -30.66 9.06
CA GLU A 661 -21.26 -29.60 8.39
C GLU A 661 -20.39 -28.38 8.04
N HIS A 662 -19.59 -27.87 8.98
CA HIS A 662 -18.69 -26.76 8.70
C HIS A 662 -17.61 -27.15 7.68
N THR A 663 -17.09 -28.38 7.77
CA THR A 663 -16.14 -28.94 6.79
C THR A 663 -16.75 -28.94 5.38
N ARG A 664 -18.02 -29.35 5.24
CA ARG A 664 -18.76 -29.35 3.98
C ARG A 664 -18.89 -27.93 3.43
N LEU A 665 -19.27 -26.96 4.25
CA LEU A 665 -19.41 -25.56 3.84
C LEU A 665 -18.08 -24.93 3.40
N ILE A 666 -16.99 -25.19 4.13
CA ILE A 666 -15.65 -24.72 3.77
C ILE A 666 -15.19 -25.37 2.46
N ARG A 667 -15.38 -26.69 2.32
CA ARG A 667 -15.08 -27.43 1.08
C ARG A 667 -15.81 -26.81 -0.11
N GLU A 668 -17.09 -26.47 0.03
CA GLU A 668 -17.88 -25.87 -1.03
C GLU A 668 -17.35 -24.49 -1.43
N ALA A 669 -17.01 -23.62 -0.48
CA ALA A 669 -16.40 -22.31 -0.76
C ALA A 669 -15.08 -22.46 -1.52
N ILE A 670 -14.21 -23.35 -1.06
CA ILE A 670 -12.92 -23.62 -1.72
C ILE A 670 -13.16 -24.17 -3.13
N ARG A 671 -14.05 -25.15 -3.32
CA ARG A 671 -14.35 -25.70 -4.66
C ARG A 671 -14.90 -24.65 -5.63
N GLN A 672 -15.68 -23.70 -5.15
CA GLN A 672 -16.14 -22.58 -5.97
C GLN A 672 -14.98 -21.72 -6.44
N ARG A 673 -14.02 -21.41 -5.57
CA ARG A 673 -12.77 -20.75 -5.96
C ARG A 673 -12.05 -21.51 -7.08
N TYR A 674 -11.89 -22.83 -6.94
CA TYR A 674 -11.25 -23.66 -7.99
C TYR A 674 -12.03 -23.67 -9.30
N THR A 675 -13.36 -23.70 -9.25
CA THR A 675 -14.23 -23.60 -10.44
C THR A 675 -14.05 -22.25 -11.16
N LEU A 676 -13.80 -21.18 -10.41
CA LEU A 676 -13.60 -19.83 -10.92
C LEU A 676 -12.14 -19.53 -11.31
N LEU A 677 -11.18 -20.46 -11.15
CA LEU A 677 -9.77 -20.20 -11.48
C LEU A 677 -9.55 -19.66 -12.91
N PRO A 678 -10.24 -20.14 -13.97
CA PRO A 678 -10.12 -19.56 -15.30
C PRO A 678 -10.55 -18.08 -15.35
N TYR A 679 -11.59 -17.71 -14.58
CA TYR A 679 -12.05 -16.33 -14.47
C TYR A 679 -11.03 -15.49 -13.71
N TRP A 680 -10.59 -15.93 -12.53
CA TRP A 680 -9.53 -15.29 -11.75
C TRP A 680 -8.28 -15.04 -12.59
N TYR A 681 -7.82 -16.07 -13.31
CA TYR A 681 -6.63 -15.96 -14.15
C TYR A 681 -6.80 -14.97 -15.30
N SER A 682 -8.01 -14.88 -15.87
CA SER A 682 -8.35 -13.86 -16.87
C SER A 682 -8.32 -12.46 -16.28
N LEU A 683 -8.88 -12.26 -15.08
CA LEU A 683 -8.82 -10.96 -14.39
C LEU A 683 -7.37 -10.53 -14.11
N PHE A 684 -6.53 -11.46 -13.65
CA PHE A 684 -5.11 -11.18 -13.44
C PHE A 684 -4.36 -10.92 -14.75
N TYR A 685 -4.77 -11.53 -15.86
CA TYR A 685 -4.27 -11.17 -17.19
C TYR A 685 -4.66 -9.73 -17.55
N HIS A 686 -5.91 -9.31 -17.31
CA HIS A 686 -6.34 -7.91 -17.51
C HIS A 686 -5.59 -6.93 -16.60
N ALA A 687 -5.37 -7.28 -15.33
CA ALA A 687 -4.53 -6.48 -14.43
C ALA A 687 -3.09 -6.32 -14.95
N HIS A 688 -2.56 -7.38 -15.58
CA HIS A 688 -1.22 -7.39 -16.15
C HIS A 688 -1.08 -6.58 -17.45
N VAL A 689 -2.06 -6.67 -18.37
CA VAL A 689 -1.93 -6.09 -19.72
C VAL A 689 -2.72 -4.79 -19.94
N ALA A 690 -3.72 -4.52 -19.12
CA ALA A 690 -4.65 -3.40 -19.27
C ALA A 690 -4.82 -2.57 -17.98
N SER A 691 -4.13 -2.95 -16.90
CA SER A 691 -4.15 -2.22 -15.61
C SER A 691 -5.52 -2.14 -14.98
N GLU A 692 -6.36 -3.14 -15.23
CA GLU A 692 -7.69 -3.22 -14.64
C GLU A 692 -7.62 -3.93 -13.27
N PRO A 693 -8.11 -3.31 -12.18
CA PRO A 693 -8.12 -3.96 -10.88
C PRO A 693 -8.94 -5.26 -10.90
N VAL A 694 -8.49 -6.27 -10.16
CA VAL A 694 -9.16 -7.58 -10.09
C VAL A 694 -10.43 -7.49 -9.23
N MET A 695 -10.29 -6.97 -8.02
CA MET A 695 -11.37 -6.69 -7.07
C MET A 695 -11.69 -5.19 -7.16
N ARG A 696 -12.93 -4.84 -7.49
CA ARG A 696 -13.33 -3.49 -7.89
C ARG A 696 -14.43 -2.97 -6.95
N PRO A 697 -14.27 -1.81 -6.30
CA PRO A 697 -15.40 -1.12 -5.70
C PRO A 697 -16.43 -0.77 -6.78
N LEU A 698 -17.72 -0.71 -6.40
CA LEU A 698 -18.82 -0.56 -7.37
C LEU A 698 -18.70 0.71 -8.22
N TRP A 699 -18.18 1.81 -7.67
CA TRP A 699 -18.00 3.08 -8.39
C TRP A 699 -17.10 2.98 -9.64
N ILE A 700 -16.27 1.94 -9.76
CA ILE A 700 -15.48 1.71 -10.99
C ILE A 700 -16.35 1.25 -12.15
N GLU A 701 -17.28 0.32 -11.88
CA GLU A 701 -18.19 -0.23 -12.90
C GLU A 701 -19.42 0.67 -13.10
N PHE A 702 -19.79 1.44 -12.08
CA PHE A 702 -20.95 2.31 -12.05
C PHE A 702 -20.56 3.76 -11.69
N PRO A 703 -19.72 4.43 -12.50
CA PRO A 703 -19.19 5.78 -12.19
C PRO A 703 -20.26 6.89 -12.24
N ASP A 704 -21.45 6.58 -12.76
CA ASP A 704 -22.59 7.51 -12.83
C ASP A 704 -23.62 7.29 -11.71
N ALA A 705 -23.40 6.32 -10.81
CA ALA A 705 -24.26 6.02 -9.67
C ALA A 705 -23.61 6.55 -8.38
N LEU A 706 -24.01 7.74 -7.95
CA LEU A 706 -23.41 8.42 -6.79
C LEU A 706 -23.52 7.58 -5.50
N GLU A 707 -24.63 6.87 -5.34
CA GLU A 707 -24.88 5.93 -4.25
C GLU A 707 -23.87 4.77 -4.16
N ALA A 708 -23.19 4.43 -5.25
CA ALA A 708 -22.17 3.38 -5.28
C ALA A 708 -20.82 3.83 -4.69
N PHE A 709 -20.61 5.14 -4.49
CA PHE A 709 -19.30 5.69 -4.15
C PHE A 709 -18.89 5.41 -2.70
N GLY A 710 -19.87 5.21 -1.81
CA GLY A 710 -19.67 4.87 -0.41
C GLY A 710 -19.77 3.37 -0.09
N VAL A 711 -20.02 2.50 -1.08
CA VAL A 711 -20.19 1.07 -0.85
C VAL A 711 -18.84 0.39 -0.65
N GLU A 712 -18.70 -0.36 0.44
CA GLU A 712 -17.42 -0.99 0.84
C GLU A 712 -17.55 -2.40 1.46
N ASP A 713 -18.77 -2.90 1.63
CA ASP A 713 -19.12 -4.26 2.07
C ASP A 713 -19.50 -5.19 0.91
N GLU A 714 -19.58 -4.63 -0.30
CA GLU A 714 -19.79 -5.32 -1.56
C GLU A 714 -18.77 -4.89 -2.60
N TYR A 715 -18.46 -5.79 -3.53
CA TYR A 715 -17.49 -5.51 -4.59
C TYR A 715 -17.75 -6.32 -5.84
N MET A 716 -17.21 -5.83 -6.95
CA MET A 716 -17.19 -6.54 -8.21
C MET A 716 -15.87 -7.30 -8.36
N LEU A 717 -15.91 -8.54 -8.84
CA LEU A 717 -14.75 -9.22 -9.43
C LEU A 717 -14.84 -9.04 -10.93
N GLY A 718 -13.88 -8.29 -11.50
CA GLY A 718 -14.00 -7.81 -12.87
C GLY A 718 -15.29 -7.04 -13.10
N SER A 719 -15.83 -7.12 -14.32
CA SER A 719 -17.11 -6.50 -14.67
C SER A 719 -18.29 -7.47 -14.61
N ALA A 720 -18.15 -8.63 -13.96
CA ALA A 720 -19.13 -9.73 -14.09
C ALA A 720 -19.69 -10.26 -12.77
N LEU A 721 -18.93 -10.32 -11.67
CA LEU A 721 -19.45 -10.94 -10.45
C LEU A 721 -19.53 -9.90 -9.33
N LEU A 722 -20.75 -9.53 -8.92
CA LEU A 722 -20.95 -8.80 -7.66
C LEU A 722 -20.88 -9.77 -6.50
N VAL A 723 -20.13 -9.47 -5.45
CA VAL A 723 -19.95 -10.31 -4.27
C VAL A 723 -20.29 -9.49 -3.02
N HIS A 724 -21.19 -10.02 -2.18
CA HIS A 724 -21.48 -9.48 -0.85
C HIS A 724 -21.27 -10.60 0.19
N PRO A 725 -20.08 -10.67 0.83
CA PRO A 725 -19.82 -11.66 1.86
C PRO A 725 -20.65 -11.39 3.12
N VAL A 726 -21.07 -12.46 3.81
CA VAL A 726 -21.70 -12.34 5.13
C VAL A 726 -20.63 -12.09 6.18
N THR A 727 -20.65 -10.90 6.80
CA THR A 727 -19.63 -10.46 7.77
C THR A 727 -20.20 -10.16 9.16
N GLU A 728 -21.42 -10.63 9.45
CA GLU A 728 -22.09 -10.43 10.74
C GLU A 728 -22.51 -11.79 11.35
N PRO A 729 -22.38 -11.98 12.68
CA PRO A 729 -22.72 -13.22 13.34
C PRO A 729 -24.22 -13.52 13.23
N LYS A 730 -24.56 -14.79 12.99
CA LYS A 730 -25.95 -15.30 12.92
C LYS A 730 -26.80 -14.68 11.82
N ALA A 731 -26.19 -13.95 10.88
CA ALA A 731 -26.90 -13.37 9.77
C ALA A 731 -27.50 -14.47 8.87
N THR A 732 -28.81 -14.38 8.67
CA THR A 732 -29.59 -15.25 7.79
C THR A 732 -30.10 -14.53 6.55
N VAL A 733 -29.91 -13.20 6.49
CA VAL A 733 -30.24 -12.32 5.37
C VAL A 733 -29.16 -11.24 5.26
N VAL A 734 -28.83 -10.82 4.04
CA VAL A 734 -28.03 -9.61 3.73
C VAL A 734 -28.81 -8.72 2.76
N ASP A 735 -28.65 -7.41 2.90
CA ASP A 735 -29.26 -6.44 1.99
C ASP A 735 -28.25 -6.12 0.90
N VAL A 736 -28.59 -6.44 -0.35
CA VAL A 736 -27.67 -6.27 -1.48
C VAL A 736 -27.97 -4.98 -2.25
N PHE A 737 -26.94 -4.16 -2.47
CA PHE A 737 -27.07 -3.00 -3.35
C PHE A 737 -26.78 -3.37 -4.82
N LEU A 738 -27.82 -3.32 -5.66
CA LEU A 738 -27.74 -3.66 -7.09
C LEU A 738 -27.75 -2.40 -7.97
N PRO A 739 -26.58 -1.85 -8.35
CA PRO A 739 -26.50 -0.66 -9.19
C PRO A 739 -26.86 -0.94 -10.66
N GLY A 740 -27.05 0.15 -11.43
CA GLY A 740 -27.29 0.10 -12.86
C GLY A 740 -28.75 -0.14 -13.22
N SER A 741 -29.51 0.95 -13.42
CA SER A 741 -30.94 0.90 -13.77
C SER A 741 -31.25 0.16 -15.08
N ASN A 742 -30.24 -0.06 -15.92
CA ASN A 742 -30.34 -0.79 -17.19
C ASN A 742 -29.71 -2.19 -17.14
N GLU A 743 -29.17 -2.63 -16.00
CA GLU A 743 -28.55 -3.95 -15.83
C GLU A 743 -29.56 -4.96 -15.29
N PHE A 744 -29.45 -6.22 -15.72
CA PHE A 744 -30.24 -7.32 -15.16
C PHE A 744 -29.36 -8.20 -14.29
N TRP A 745 -29.70 -8.35 -13.02
CA TRP A 745 -28.92 -9.15 -12.08
C TRP A 745 -29.52 -10.55 -11.94
N ARG A 746 -28.68 -11.59 -12.05
CA ARG A 746 -29.09 -12.98 -11.87
C ARG A 746 -28.38 -13.60 -10.68
N GLN A 747 -29.18 -14.09 -9.72
CA GLN A 747 -28.67 -14.92 -8.63
C GLN A 747 -28.42 -16.33 -9.15
N LYS A 748 -27.38 -16.99 -8.64
CA LYS A 748 -27.08 -18.40 -8.97
C LYS A 748 -28.23 -19.38 -8.63
N SER A 749 -29.17 -19.01 -7.76
CA SER A 749 -30.34 -19.82 -7.35
C SER A 749 -31.63 -19.56 -8.15
N GLU A 750 -31.54 -19.37 -9.46
CA GLU A 750 -32.66 -19.25 -10.42
C GLU A 750 -33.60 -18.03 -10.29
N ILE A 751 -33.48 -17.18 -9.28
CA ILE A 751 -34.29 -15.96 -9.19
C ILE A 751 -33.72 -14.88 -10.12
N LYS A 752 -34.52 -14.46 -11.11
CA LYS A 752 -34.25 -13.25 -11.89
C LYS A 752 -34.75 -12.04 -11.11
N VAL A 753 -33.88 -11.07 -10.90
CA VAL A 753 -34.23 -9.79 -10.29
C VAL A 753 -34.03 -8.69 -11.34
N SER A 754 -35.01 -7.81 -11.49
CA SER A 754 -34.85 -6.57 -12.26
C SER A 754 -34.47 -5.44 -11.32
N ALA A 755 -33.41 -4.69 -11.62
CA ALA A 755 -33.18 -3.39 -11.00
C ALA A 755 -34.42 -2.51 -11.31
N GLY A 756 -35.26 -2.26 -10.31
CA GLY A 756 -36.56 -1.63 -10.51
C GLY A 756 -36.46 -0.19 -11.02
N LEU A 757 -37.31 0.16 -11.99
CA LEU A 757 -37.68 1.54 -12.33
C LEU A 757 -38.42 2.19 -11.15
N VAL A 758 -37.72 2.94 -10.31
CA VAL A 758 -38.34 3.84 -9.32
C VAL A 758 -38.17 5.29 -9.79
N PRO A 759 -39.25 6.10 -9.88
CA PRO A 759 -39.11 7.52 -10.17
C PRO A 759 -38.41 8.23 -9.01
N SER A 760 -37.21 8.77 -9.28
CA SER A 760 -36.46 9.73 -8.46
C SER A 760 -36.48 9.53 -6.94
N GLY A 761 -35.45 8.82 -6.44
CA GLY A 761 -35.05 8.83 -5.03
C GLY A 761 -35.42 7.56 -4.28
N VAL A 762 -34.40 6.80 -3.88
CA VAL A 762 -34.43 5.55 -3.11
C VAL A 762 -34.65 4.28 -3.96
N SER A 763 -33.57 3.59 -4.31
CA SER A 763 -33.58 2.16 -4.60
C SER A 763 -33.59 1.41 -3.27
N GLU A 764 -34.66 0.69 -2.94
CA GLU A 764 -34.67 -0.22 -1.78
C GLU A 764 -33.69 -1.38 -2.03
N GLY A 765 -32.84 -1.68 -1.04
CA GLY A 765 -31.97 -2.86 -1.07
C GLY A 765 -32.79 -4.14 -1.06
N GLU A 766 -32.32 -5.18 -1.75
CA GLU A 766 -33.01 -6.47 -1.74
C GLU A 766 -32.46 -7.36 -0.63
N SER A 767 -33.35 -7.82 0.26
CA SER A 767 -33.03 -8.78 1.31
C SER A 767 -32.90 -10.19 0.74
N VAL A 768 -31.70 -10.78 0.83
CA VAL A 768 -31.36 -12.09 0.24
C VAL A 768 -31.06 -13.14 1.31
N PRO A 769 -31.69 -14.34 1.30
CA PRO A 769 -31.43 -15.40 2.29
C PRO A 769 -30.00 -15.98 2.24
N CYS A 770 -29.30 -16.02 3.38
CA CYS A 770 -27.88 -16.38 3.56
C CYS A 770 -27.54 -17.88 3.58
N LEU A 771 -28.48 -18.77 3.21
CA LEU A 771 -28.35 -20.24 3.35
C LEU A 771 -27.46 -20.90 2.27
N SER A 772 -27.00 -20.15 1.27
CA SER A 772 -26.13 -20.62 0.19
C SER A 772 -24.65 -20.32 0.48
N PRO A 773 -23.71 -21.22 0.13
CA PRO A 773 -22.26 -20.97 0.21
C PRO A 773 -21.73 -19.94 -0.81
N SER A 774 -22.60 -19.38 -1.67
CA SER A 774 -22.22 -18.44 -2.74
C SER A 774 -23.25 -17.30 -2.83
N PHE A 775 -22.84 -16.08 -2.47
CA PHE A 775 -23.58 -14.85 -2.80
C PHE A 775 -22.81 -14.08 -3.86
N TRP A 776 -23.19 -14.33 -5.11
CA TRP A 776 -22.79 -13.45 -6.19
C TRP A 776 -23.87 -13.35 -7.26
N TRP A 777 -23.84 -12.23 -7.96
CA TRP A 777 -24.77 -11.88 -9.03
C TRP A 777 -24.03 -11.66 -10.34
N LEU A 778 -24.62 -12.09 -11.45
CA LEU A 778 -24.14 -11.80 -12.81
C LEU A 778 -25.02 -10.73 -13.46
N PRO A 779 -24.46 -9.67 -14.06
CA PRO A 779 -25.18 -8.79 -14.96
C PRO A 779 -25.42 -9.48 -16.31
N ALA A 780 -26.64 -9.42 -16.84
CA ALA A 780 -27.03 -9.98 -18.14
C ALA A 780 -27.53 -8.87 -19.09
N VAL A 781 -27.03 -8.85 -20.33
CA VAL A 781 -27.50 -7.94 -21.38
C VAL A 781 -28.45 -8.70 -22.32
N LEU A 782 -29.64 -8.17 -22.57
CA LEU A 782 -30.58 -8.70 -23.57
C LEU A 782 -30.16 -8.28 -24.99
N GLY A 783 -29.90 -9.26 -25.86
CA GLY A 783 -30.02 -9.10 -27.31
C GLY A 783 -28.86 -8.42 -28.04
N VAL A 784 -27.78 -9.16 -28.30
CA VAL A 784 -26.82 -8.86 -29.39
C VAL A 784 -26.57 -10.16 -30.17
N PRO A 785 -26.66 -10.17 -31.51
CA PRO A 785 -26.47 -11.38 -32.30
C PRO A 785 -25.03 -11.89 -32.23
N TRP A 786 -24.89 -13.22 -32.35
CA TRP A 786 -23.65 -13.98 -32.29
C TRP A 786 -22.61 -13.54 -33.34
N SER A 787 -21.80 -12.53 -33.02
CA SER A 787 -20.48 -12.32 -33.62
C SER A 787 -19.66 -11.34 -32.76
N GLY A 788 -18.90 -11.88 -31.80
CA GLY A 788 -18.02 -11.11 -30.91
C GLY A 788 -18.20 -11.51 -29.46
N MET A 789 -17.44 -12.51 -28.99
CA MET A 789 -17.48 -12.97 -27.60
C MET A 789 -16.99 -11.87 -26.63
N THR A 790 -17.88 -11.32 -25.82
CA THR A 790 -17.56 -10.72 -24.52
C THR A 790 -17.71 -11.78 -23.43
N LEU A 791 -16.78 -11.81 -22.46
CA LEU A 791 -16.70 -12.80 -21.37
C LEU A 791 -17.98 -12.90 -20.50
N ARG A 792 -18.87 -11.89 -20.57
CA ARG A 792 -20.16 -11.84 -19.85
C ARG A 792 -21.06 -13.07 -20.07
N HIS A 793 -20.89 -13.82 -21.17
CA HIS A 793 -21.78 -14.94 -21.53
C HIS A 793 -21.33 -16.33 -21.05
N LEU A 794 -20.08 -16.49 -20.62
CA LEU A 794 -19.51 -17.80 -20.28
C LEU A 794 -19.96 -18.34 -18.91
N LEU A 795 -20.32 -17.47 -17.97
CA LEU A 795 -20.70 -17.88 -16.61
C LEU A 795 -22.17 -18.32 -16.48
N VAL A 796 -23.01 -18.06 -17.49
CA VAL A 796 -24.45 -18.36 -17.47
C VAL A 796 -24.80 -19.64 -18.24
N GLY A 797 -23.85 -20.26 -18.96
CA GLY A 797 -24.15 -21.39 -19.82
C GLY A 797 -23.08 -22.47 -19.84
N LYS A 798 -23.29 -23.53 -19.04
CA LYS A 798 -23.24 -24.95 -19.44
C LYS A 798 -23.17 -25.85 -18.20
N GLU A 799 -24.34 -26.23 -17.71
CA GLU A 799 -24.52 -27.61 -17.27
C GLU A 799 -24.36 -28.51 -18.52
N HIS A 800 -23.51 -29.53 -18.41
CA HIS A 800 -23.06 -30.41 -19.50
C HIS A 800 -22.02 -29.79 -20.46
N VAL A 801 -20.74 -29.92 -20.10
CA VAL A 801 -19.67 -30.64 -20.83
C VAL A 801 -18.34 -30.33 -20.13
N LEU A 802 -17.90 -31.24 -19.26
CA LEU A 802 -16.57 -31.87 -19.21
C LEU A 802 -16.58 -32.96 -18.14
#